data_AF-A0A2K8XC16-F1
#
_entry.id   AF-A0A2K8XC16-F1
#
_cell.length_a   1.000
_cell.length_b   1.000
_cell.length_c   1.000
_cell.angle_alpha   90.00
_cell.angle_beta   90.00
_cell.angle_gamma   90.00
#
_symmetry.space_group_name_H-M   'P 1'
#
loop_
_entity.id
_entity.type
_entity.pdbx_description
1 polymer ?
#
loop_
_entity_poly.entity_id
_entity_poly.type
_entity_poly.pdbx_seq_one_letter_code
_entity_poly.pdbx_strand_id
1 'polypeptide(L)'
;MKIILLSILIIACSFNTTAQSNQSSTDFYFGSAANFILFTGAGAVANTGISTVTGDVGSNIGAISGFGSPTVLNGTIENANPITTQAAIDLAAACVQIQNTPVTISNHSTIYGSVAGETIYPGVYTAGAAASILGTLTLDAQGDPDALFVFKIEGALSSVAGSNIILANGASSDNVFWIAVGAVGLGANTTMVGTFIGYPGAVELGAGGNLDGRLYSTVGAIAINGTVATIPSYNIPFGCDSSAYLFQNNDIYALDLASGNSYEIAADITTGSINAVGYNPVDGYIWGSLSSPEKTIVRIGGNFNTTRFYINELPTSDRTIGDISADGIYYLKGEGTTYYKIDLDPNSANYTQHQSTESLSLNISIDDWAFNAVDGNLYTVERNSNILYRIDPSNGNVQALGEVPILSGVTYTYDATYFDADGRFYVSASETGTIYAIQSVQSVIVNGTINSKLFAFGPSSSNNDGARCPTAIVSQEICDNGIDDDGDGLIDCEDPSCSTYGDCSLSLDATTGSSDGGLESNNRLSEQINKRNFNRAKTGYTFDRNSARRVIKKGVYAQRATNNNFSLEDFIPLDIINEDEVIDASPSDLVSITNATEIYGVDYLRNNIPVASILAIKTENGVYEHTKYICDRLLGAELISVNTIDINGQSFIKSIIKNVDGTYEFVLSLSAKVVNNDGNFAIESHWNLDQYEQNVTFYNFQIWTNSIDDLFKLGQEVLFLLDVKKLISTYNNSTPPTVFVRKGKYVNGALDLQIINMNATETIHFDANLRTTETSEFDNMNSTVALNEQYITNLQLETGNLFDIGFRIGDGFATPDDLFMSDGPWGIDYSQGDTTVDTYAILPNDFTYAPNDFPIERNIVLKATTNSYVAAYRALTPRFKAVDLSDYNSLKFSAKGTGSLEITFVKASVSNWEEQYKSNITLDNITQNYVLPISSFKSGNSTGLELNDVVTVVFTMISEDGSISSKELTLENLHLSQDTPGVEDVTQQTMNLFASPNPITSATTIQFTTKQTETVQLVVYDQLGKVISQTTHSTTPGENRISLNSNNLSTGIYFCSIVSQQIFYNAIKLIAR
;
A
#
# COMPACT_ATOMS: atom_id res chain seq x y z
N MET A 1 33.31 -60.87 16.21
CA MET A 1 33.96 -60.64 17.52
C MET A 1 34.12 -59.14 17.73
N LYS A 2 33.19 -58.52 18.46
CA LYS A 2 33.35 -57.37 19.37
C LYS A 2 31.95 -56.82 19.66
N ILE A 3 31.47 -57.13 20.86
CA ILE A 3 30.33 -56.50 21.53
C ILE A 3 30.82 -55.13 22.01
N ILE A 4 30.09 -54.07 21.71
CA ILE A 4 30.26 -52.76 22.36
C ILE A 4 28.88 -52.40 22.92
N LEU A 5 28.74 -52.59 24.25
CA LEU A 5 27.72 -51.92 25.05
C LEU A 5 28.10 -50.44 25.13
N LEU A 6 27.15 -49.54 24.88
CA LEU A 6 27.24 -48.15 25.32
C LEU A 6 26.09 -47.89 26.30
N SER A 7 26.47 -47.73 27.56
CA SER A 7 25.64 -47.36 28.71
C SER A 7 25.32 -45.87 28.69
N ILE A 8 24.03 -45.52 28.75
CA ILE A 8 23.56 -44.15 28.98
C ILE A 8 23.43 -43.94 30.49
N LEU A 9 24.16 -42.95 31.00
CA LEU A 9 24.19 -42.50 32.38
C LEU A 9 23.10 -41.43 32.55
N ILE A 10 22.04 -41.73 33.31
CA ILE A 10 21.01 -40.74 33.69
C ILE A 10 21.54 -39.98 34.90
N ILE A 11 21.79 -38.68 34.73
CA ILE A 11 22.06 -37.74 35.83
C ILE A 11 20.71 -37.34 36.42
N ALA A 12 20.43 -37.80 37.64
CA ALA A 12 19.28 -37.36 38.41
C ALA A 12 19.59 -35.99 39.06
N CYS A 13 19.00 -34.92 38.52
CA CYS A 13 18.84 -33.66 39.24
C CYS A 13 17.52 -33.71 40.00
N SER A 14 17.60 -33.76 41.32
CA SER A 14 16.45 -33.70 42.23
C SER A 14 16.00 -32.25 42.42
N PHE A 15 14.84 -31.89 41.87
CA PHE A 15 14.06 -30.72 42.30
C PHE A 15 12.97 -31.19 43.27
N ASN A 16 12.93 -30.57 44.45
CA ASN A 16 11.81 -30.69 45.38
C ASN A 16 10.65 -29.83 44.86
N THR A 17 9.61 -30.45 44.34
CA THR A 17 8.31 -29.78 44.12
C THR A 17 7.37 -30.17 45.25
N THR A 18 6.95 -29.17 46.02
CA THR A 18 5.77 -29.22 46.87
C THR A 18 4.56 -29.66 46.05
N ALA A 19 3.84 -30.67 46.52
CA ALA A 19 2.62 -31.15 45.89
C ALA A 19 1.53 -30.07 45.96
N GLN A 20 1.25 -29.42 44.83
CA GLN A 20 -0.07 -28.86 44.55
C GLN A 20 -0.94 -30.00 44.03
N SER A 21 -2.08 -30.21 44.66
CA SER A 21 -3.13 -31.10 44.18
C SER A 21 -3.82 -30.45 42.99
N ASN A 22 -3.25 -30.56 41.79
CA ASN A 22 -3.93 -30.26 40.54
C ASN A 22 -4.82 -31.47 40.21
N GLN A 23 -6.14 -31.33 40.30
CA GLN A 23 -7.00 -32.08 39.39
C GLN A 23 -6.95 -31.33 38.06
N SER A 24 -6.18 -31.84 37.10
CA SER A 24 -6.15 -31.27 35.76
C SER A 24 -7.40 -31.69 35.00
N SER A 25 -7.99 -30.77 34.24
CA SER A 25 -8.64 -31.17 33.00
C SER A 25 -7.56 -31.89 32.17
N THR A 26 -7.87 -33.07 31.65
CA THR A 26 -6.89 -33.84 30.87
C THR A 26 -7.28 -33.79 29.42
N ASP A 27 -6.78 -32.77 28.73
CA ASP A 27 -6.58 -32.81 27.29
C ASP A 27 -5.52 -33.91 26.98
N PHE A 28 -5.77 -34.73 25.96
CA PHE A 28 -4.85 -35.78 25.53
C PHE A 28 -3.97 -35.23 24.42
N TYR A 29 -2.70 -34.95 24.75
CA TYR A 29 -1.79 -34.34 23.81
C TYR A 29 -1.31 -35.36 22.76
N PHE A 30 -1.80 -35.24 21.53
CA PHE A 30 -1.36 -36.05 20.39
C PHE A 30 -0.13 -35.50 19.67
N GLY A 31 0.37 -34.33 20.06
CA GLY A 31 1.53 -33.70 19.43
C GLY A 31 1.43 -33.63 17.92
N SER A 32 2.50 -34.04 17.23
CA SER A 32 2.55 -34.09 15.76
C SER A 32 1.56 -35.07 15.14
N ALA A 33 1.04 -36.04 15.90
CA ALA A 33 -0.02 -36.91 15.38
C ALA A 33 -1.34 -36.14 15.20
N ALA A 34 -1.58 -35.04 15.93
CA ALA A 34 -2.87 -34.34 15.95
C ALA A 34 -3.39 -33.90 14.57
N ASN A 35 -2.50 -33.61 13.62
CA ASN A 35 -2.83 -33.14 12.25
C ASN A 35 -3.36 -34.26 11.33
N PHE A 36 -3.21 -35.52 11.74
CA PHE A 36 -3.61 -36.67 10.94
C PHE A 36 -5.08 -37.06 11.15
N ILE A 37 -5.81 -37.25 10.06
CA ILE A 37 -7.11 -37.92 10.06
C ILE A 37 -6.95 -39.45 10.10
N LEU A 38 -5.93 -39.97 9.40
CA LEU A 38 -5.56 -41.39 9.37
C LEU A 38 -4.07 -41.53 9.65
N PHE A 39 -3.68 -42.18 10.74
CA PHE A 39 -2.25 -42.37 11.03
C PHE A 39 -1.92 -43.72 11.66
N THR A 40 -0.88 -44.37 11.13
CA THR A 40 -0.34 -45.59 11.72
C THR A 40 1.17 -45.50 11.99
N GLY A 41 1.56 -45.89 13.21
CA GLY A 41 2.97 -46.02 13.59
C GLY A 41 3.66 -47.17 12.86
N ALA A 42 2.92 -48.24 12.52
CA ALA A 42 3.40 -49.34 11.70
C ALA A 42 2.22 -50.11 11.06
N GLY A 43 1.95 -49.86 9.78
CA GLY A 43 0.94 -50.54 8.98
C GLY A 43 0.68 -49.84 7.65
N ALA A 44 0.02 -50.53 6.72
CA ALA A 44 -0.44 -49.89 5.49
C ALA A 44 -1.67 -49.01 5.74
N VAL A 45 -1.84 -47.94 4.98
CA VAL A 45 -3.07 -47.13 4.96
C VAL A 45 -3.69 -47.25 3.57
N ALA A 46 -4.89 -47.80 3.48
CA ALA A 46 -5.54 -48.10 2.21
C ALA A 46 -6.95 -47.50 2.13
N ASN A 47 -7.22 -46.80 1.04
CA ASN A 47 -8.57 -46.41 0.64
C ASN A 47 -9.06 -47.28 -0.52
N THR A 48 -10.32 -47.70 -0.45
CA THR A 48 -11.02 -48.37 -1.55
C THR A 48 -12.29 -47.59 -1.91
N GLY A 49 -12.71 -47.57 -3.17
CA GLY A 49 -13.82 -46.70 -3.58
C GLY A 49 -13.47 -45.20 -3.58
N ILE A 50 -14.49 -44.36 -3.67
CA ILE A 50 -14.36 -42.90 -3.79
C ILE A 50 -14.65 -42.26 -2.43
N SER A 51 -13.65 -41.63 -1.83
CA SER A 51 -13.76 -41.02 -0.50
C SER A 51 -13.58 -39.51 -0.57
N THR A 52 -14.05 -38.81 0.47
CA THR A 52 -13.74 -37.40 0.75
C THR A 52 -13.10 -37.35 2.13
N VAL A 53 -11.84 -36.95 2.20
CA VAL A 53 -11.03 -36.98 3.44
C VAL A 53 -10.44 -35.60 3.68
N THR A 54 -10.66 -35.03 4.87
CA THR A 54 -10.10 -33.73 5.30
C THR A 54 -9.19 -33.93 6.51
N GLY A 55 -7.90 -33.61 6.33
CA GLY A 55 -6.80 -33.89 7.27
C GLY A 55 -5.69 -34.76 6.65
N ASP A 56 -4.54 -34.87 7.32
CA ASP A 56 -3.38 -35.58 6.79
C ASP A 56 -3.48 -37.10 6.91
N VAL A 57 -2.91 -37.82 5.94
CA VAL A 57 -2.87 -39.29 5.90
C VAL A 57 -1.43 -39.78 5.99
N GLY A 58 -1.11 -40.55 7.03
CA GLY A 58 0.28 -40.91 7.33
C GLY A 58 0.54 -42.36 7.71
N SER A 59 1.73 -42.84 7.35
CA SER A 59 2.28 -44.11 7.82
C SER A 59 3.78 -43.99 8.05
N ASN A 60 4.20 -44.20 9.30
CA ASN A 60 5.62 -44.19 9.64
C ASN A 60 6.34 -45.45 9.12
N ILE A 61 5.64 -46.60 9.11
CA ILE A 61 6.15 -47.85 8.53
C ILE A 61 5.02 -48.54 7.77
N GLY A 62 4.94 -48.35 6.46
CA GLY A 62 3.97 -49.00 5.59
C GLY A 62 3.67 -48.20 4.33
N ALA A 63 2.87 -48.77 3.44
CA ALA A 63 2.48 -48.13 2.19
C ALA A 63 1.13 -47.41 2.33
N ILE A 64 1.01 -46.25 1.68
CA ILE A 64 -0.25 -45.50 1.56
C ILE A 64 -0.78 -45.66 0.13
N SER A 65 -2.06 -45.99 -0.04
CA SER A 65 -2.65 -46.21 -1.37
C SER A 65 -4.14 -45.89 -1.43
N GLY A 66 -4.64 -45.56 -2.64
CA GLY A 66 -6.07 -45.37 -2.91
C GLY A 66 -6.60 -43.94 -2.75
N PHE A 67 -5.75 -42.96 -2.45
CA PHE A 67 -6.14 -41.55 -2.25
C PHE A 67 -6.01 -40.68 -3.52
N GLY A 68 -5.80 -41.29 -4.68
CA GLY A 68 -5.80 -40.57 -5.97
C GLY A 68 -7.21 -40.33 -6.51
N SER A 69 -7.32 -39.42 -7.49
CA SER A 69 -8.58 -39.14 -8.20
C SER A 69 -9.29 -40.44 -8.64
N PRO A 70 -10.61 -40.59 -8.40
CA PRO A 70 -11.58 -39.54 -8.04
C PRO A 70 -11.77 -39.27 -6.54
N THR A 71 -10.99 -39.89 -5.65
CA THR A 71 -11.01 -39.54 -4.22
C THR A 71 -10.55 -38.10 -4.01
N VAL A 72 -11.22 -37.37 -3.12
CA VAL A 72 -10.86 -36.02 -2.71
C VAL A 72 -10.13 -36.09 -1.38
N LEU A 73 -8.88 -35.65 -1.35
CA LEU A 73 -8.09 -35.49 -0.14
C LEU A 73 -7.77 -34.01 0.05
N ASN A 74 -8.34 -33.41 1.09
CA ASN A 74 -8.07 -32.06 1.56
C ASN A 74 -7.05 -32.14 2.70
N GLY A 75 -5.81 -32.47 2.35
CA GLY A 75 -4.71 -32.72 3.28
C GLY A 75 -3.50 -33.27 2.55
N THR A 76 -2.45 -33.62 3.29
CA THR A 76 -1.20 -34.14 2.74
C THR A 76 -1.06 -35.65 2.98
N ILE A 77 -0.32 -36.32 2.09
CA ILE A 77 0.08 -37.72 2.29
C ILE A 77 1.51 -37.74 2.82
N GLU A 78 1.66 -38.14 4.08
CA GLU A 78 2.96 -38.22 4.75
C GLU A 78 3.47 -39.66 4.80
N ASN A 79 4.41 -39.97 3.91
CA ASN A 79 5.16 -41.22 3.97
C ASN A 79 6.24 -41.14 5.06
N ALA A 80 6.91 -42.26 5.34
CA ALA A 80 7.98 -42.36 6.34
C ALA A 80 9.01 -41.20 6.24
N ASN A 81 9.00 -40.33 7.24
CA ASN A 81 9.80 -39.09 7.33
C ASN A 81 9.91 -38.64 8.82
N PRO A 82 10.60 -37.53 9.13
CA PRO A 82 10.72 -37.06 10.51
C PRO A 82 9.37 -36.73 11.20
N ILE A 83 8.39 -36.20 10.45
CA ILE A 83 7.05 -35.87 10.97
C ILE A 83 6.33 -37.15 11.43
N THR A 84 6.25 -38.15 10.55
CA THR A 84 5.62 -39.45 10.87
C THR A 84 6.38 -40.24 11.94
N THR A 85 7.69 -40.06 12.04
CA THR A 85 8.49 -40.64 13.13
C THR A 85 8.11 -40.03 14.47
N GLN A 86 7.99 -38.71 14.55
CA GLN A 86 7.56 -38.01 15.76
C GLN A 86 6.09 -38.32 16.10
N ALA A 87 5.21 -38.37 15.09
CA ALA A 87 3.80 -38.70 15.29
C ALA A 87 3.61 -40.11 15.85
N ALA A 88 4.46 -41.08 15.48
CA ALA A 88 4.43 -42.42 16.06
C ALA A 88 4.81 -42.43 17.56
N ILE A 89 5.75 -41.57 17.96
CA ILE A 89 6.15 -41.39 19.36
C ILE A 89 5.02 -40.72 20.15
N ASP A 90 4.48 -39.63 19.62
CA ASP A 90 3.44 -38.84 20.27
C ASP A 90 2.15 -39.66 20.42
N LEU A 91 1.74 -40.42 19.39
CA LEU A 91 0.60 -41.32 19.47
C LEU A 91 0.78 -42.39 20.55
N ALA A 92 1.97 -42.99 20.65
CA ALA A 92 2.25 -43.99 21.69
C ALA A 92 2.17 -43.37 23.10
N ALA A 93 2.69 -42.15 23.28
CA ALA A 93 2.60 -41.41 24.54
C ALA A 93 1.14 -41.08 24.91
N ALA A 94 0.36 -40.59 23.96
CA ALA A 94 -1.07 -40.30 24.12
C ALA A 94 -1.85 -41.57 24.51
N CYS A 95 -1.59 -42.72 23.87
CA CYS A 95 -2.22 -43.99 24.24
C CYS A 95 -1.94 -44.38 25.71
N VAL A 96 -0.70 -44.19 26.18
CA VAL A 96 -0.33 -44.44 27.58
C VAL A 96 -1.05 -43.48 28.51
N GLN A 97 -1.17 -42.19 28.14
CA GLN A 97 -1.92 -41.20 28.90
C GLN A 97 -3.39 -41.62 29.06
N ILE A 98 -4.07 -41.92 27.95
CA ILE A 98 -5.48 -42.34 27.92
C ILE A 98 -5.69 -43.61 28.76
N GLN A 99 -4.81 -44.60 28.64
CA GLN A 99 -4.91 -45.83 29.42
C GLN A 99 -4.69 -45.62 30.92
N ASN A 100 -3.92 -44.60 31.32
CA ASN A 100 -3.69 -44.27 32.72
C ASN A 100 -4.78 -43.38 33.32
N THR A 101 -5.68 -42.80 32.50
CA THR A 101 -6.79 -41.99 33.00
C THR A 101 -7.71 -42.82 33.89
N PRO A 102 -8.01 -42.37 35.13
CA PRO A 102 -8.88 -43.09 36.06
C PRO A 102 -10.28 -43.33 35.49
N VAL A 103 -10.78 -44.56 35.62
CA VAL A 103 -12.14 -44.93 35.21
C VAL A 103 -13.14 -44.32 36.18
N THR A 104 -14.11 -43.57 35.66
CA THR A 104 -15.21 -43.01 36.44
C THR A 104 -16.47 -43.87 36.37
N ILE A 105 -16.65 -44.62 35.27
CA ILE A 105 -17.84 -45.44 35.02
C ILE A 105 -17.42 -46.87 34.63
N SER A 106 -17.68 -47.83 35.52
CA SER A 106 -17.23 -49.23 35.37
C SER A 106 -18.34 -50.25 35.18
N ASN A 107 -19.61 -49.82 35.24
CA ASN A 107 -20.79 -50.67 35.21
C ASN A 107 -21.62 -50.53 33.92
N HIS A 108 -21.06 -49.93 32.88
CA HIS A 108 -21.70 -49.86 31.58
C HIS A 108 -21.65 -51.23 30.87
N SER A 109 -22.64 -51.50 30.01
CA SER A 109 -22.65 -52.68 29.14
C SER A 109 -21.46 -52.65 28.16
N THR A 110 -21.04 -53.82 27.65
CA THR A 110 -20.07 -53.88 26.54
C THR A 110 -20.70 -53.51 25.19
N ILE A 111 -21.99 -53.21 25.15
CA ILE A 111 -22.69 -52.65 23.99
C ILE A 111 -23.01 -51.19 24.28
N TYR A 112 -22.55 -50.30 23.41
CA TYR A 112 -22.85 -48.87 23.43
C TYR A 112 -23.87 -48.54 22.34
N GLY A 113 -24.92 -47.82 22.70
CA GLY A 113 -26.04 -47.51 21.83
C GLY A 113 -27.14 -48.57 21.86
N SER A 114 -28.32 -48.19 21.36
CA SER A 114 -29.42 -49.13 21.16
C SER A 114 -30.29 -48.74 19.96
N VAL A 115 -31.11 -49.67 19.48
CA VAL A 115 -32.11 -49.38 18.42
C VAL A 115 -33.15 -48.36 18.90
N ALA A 116 -33.42 -48.29 20.20
CA ALA A 116 -34.31 -47.29 20.79
C ALA A 116 -33.60 -45.94 21.06
N GLY A 117 -32.29 -45.87 20.83
CA GLY A 117 -31.41 -44.79 21.28
C GLY A 117 -30.89 -45.04 22.70
N GLU A 118 -29.66 -44.61 22.96
CA GLU A 118 -29.07 -44.51 24.29
C GLU A 118 -28.41 -43.14 24.41
N THR A 119 -28.61 -42.45 25.53
CA THR A 119 -27.88 -41.22 25.86
C THR A 119 -26.93 -41.51 27.01
N ILE A 120 -25.67 -41.11 26.84
CA ILE A 120 -24.64 -41.21 27.86
C ILE A 120 -23.99 -39.84 28.11
N TYR A 121 -23.38 -39.69 29.29
CA TYR A 121 -22.89 -38.43 29.84
C TYR A 121 -21.37 -38.44 29.98
N PRO A 122 -20.72 -37.29 30.25
CA PRO A 122 -19.27 -37.19 30.26
C PRO A 122 -18.62 -38.13 31.28
N GLY A 123 -17.50 -38.73 30.92
CA GLY A 123 -16.73 -39.60 31.80
C GLY A 123 -15.83 -40.61 31.09
N VAL A 124 -15.13 -41.40 31.92
CA VAL A 124 -14.20 -42.44 31.50
C VAL A 124 -14.84 -43.80 31.75
N TYR A 125 -15.32 -44.40 30.67
CA TYR A 125 -15.95 -45.70 30.60
C TYR A 125 -14.92 -46.81 30.40
N THR A 126 -15.16 -47.97 31.00
CA THR A 126 -14.35 -49.16 30.75
C THR A 126 -15.20 -50.35 30.35
N ALA A 127 -14.70 -51.17 29.42
CA ALA A 127 -15.23 -52.48 29.08
C ALA A 127 -14.10 -53.51 29.21
N GLY A 128 -14.21 -54.43 30.18
CA GLY A 128 -13.19 -55.47 30.44
C GLY A 128 -13.12 -56.60 29.40
N ALA A 129 -13.72 -56.39 28.23
CA ALA A 129 -13.79 -57.35 27.12
C ALA A 129 -14.06 -56.60 25.81
N ALA A 130 -14.15 -57.33 24.70
CA ALA A 130 -14.54 -56.77 23.41
C ALA A 130 -15.91 -56.07 23.48
N ALA A 131 -16.02 -54.91 22.83
CA ALA A 131 -17.20 -54.06 22.84
C ALA A 131 -17.77 -53.83 21.44
N SER A 132 -19.04 -53.43 21.37
CA SER A 132 -19.71 -53.10 20.12
C SER A 132 -20.54 -51.83 20.24
N ILE A 133 -20.57 -51.03 19.18
CA ILE A 133 -21.51 -49.93 19.00
C ILE A 133 -22.71 -50.45 18.19
N LEU A 134 -23.93 -50.14 18.61
CA LEU A 134 -25.18 -50.61 18.01
C LEU A 134 -26.23 -49.50 17.97
N GLY A 135 -26.88 -49.31 16.82
CA GLY A 135 -28.01 -48.38 16.73
C GLY A 135 -27.56 -46.93 16.97
N THR A 136 -28.33 -46.17 17.76
CA THR A 136 -28.02 -44.77 18.04
C THR A 136 -27.43 -44.60 19.44
N LEU A 137 -26.32 -43.87 19.53
CA LEU A 137 -25.69 -43.43 20.77
C LEU A 137 -25.59 -41.89 20.78
N THR A 138 -26.13 -41.24 21.79
CA THR A 138 -26.03 -39.79 21.99
C THR A 138 -25.03 -39.50 23.10
N LEU A 139 -24.02 -38.70 22.80
CA LEU A 139 -23.07 -38.15 23.78
C LEU A 139 -23.55 -36.76 24.16
N ASP A 140 -24.06 -36.63 25.38
CA ASP A 140 -24.66 -35.41 25.90
C ASP A 140 -23.70 -34.75 26.88
N ALA A 141 -23.13 -33.61 26.49
CA ALA A 141 -22.17 -32.87 27.31
C ALA A 141 -22.82 -32.02 28.41
N GLN A 142 -24.15 -32.02 28.52
CA GLN A 142 -24.90 -31.33 29.58
C GLN A 142 -24.61 -29.82 29.67
N GLY A 143 -24.23 -29.20 28.54
CA GLY A 143 -23.91 -27.77 28.45
C GLY A 143 -22.42 -27.44 28.59
N ASP A 144 -21.55 -28.41 28.86
CA ASP A 144 -20.10 -28.23 29.01
C ASP A 144 -19.35 -28.59 27.71
N PRO A 145 -18.90 -27.63 26.89
CA PRO A 145 -18.23 -27.96 25.64
C PRO A 145 -16.88 -28.66 25.80
N ASP A 146 -16.27 -28.57 26.98
CA ASP A 146 -15.00 -29.22 27.31
C ASP A 146 -15.21 -30.62 27.92
N ALA A 147 -16.46 -31.09 27.94
CA ALA A 147 -16.84 -32.41 28.45
C ALA A 147 -16.15 -33.57 27.72
N LEU A 148 -15.47 -34.41 28.51
CA LEU A 148 -14.68 -35.53 28.00
C LEU A 148 -15.47 -36.86 28.01
N PHE A 149 -15.39 -37.60 26.90
CA PHE A 149 -15.90 -38.97 26.77
C PHE A 149 -14.76 -39.92 26.40
N VAL A 150 -14.37 -40.81 27.32
CA VAL A 150 -13.28 -41.78 27.08
C VAL A 150 -13.80 -43.19 27.22
N PHE A 151 -13.60 -44.03 26.20
CA PHE A 151 -14.01 -45.43 26.17
C PHE A 151 -12.79 -46.34 26.11
N LYS A 152 -12.47 -46.96 27.25
CA LYS A 152 -11.35 -47.90 27.40
C LYS A 152 -11.82 -49.33 27.22
N ILE A 153 -11.48 -49.94 26.09
CA ILE A 153 -11.94 -51.29 25.72
C ILE A 153 -10.77 -52.28 25.85
N GLU A 154 -10.84 -53.20 26.81
CA GLU A 154 -9.84 -54.26 27.03
C GLU A 154 -10.04 -55.43 26.04
N GLY A 155 -10.20 -55.11 24.76
CA GLY A 155 -10.43 -56.04 23.67
C GLY A 155 -10.68 -55.32 22.35
N ALA A 156 -11.18 -56.03 21.34
CA ALA A 156 -11.55 -55.42 20.07
C ALA A 156 -12.81 -54.55 20.22
N LEU A 157 -12.84 -53.43 19.48
CA LEU A 157 -14.02 -52.59 19.33
C LEU A 157 -14.63 -52.85 17.96
N SER A 158 -15.95 -53.00 17.90
CA SER A 158 -16.67 -53.13 16.64
C SER A 158 -17.89 -52.22 16.58
N SER A 159 -18.47 -52.03 15.40
CA SER A 159 -19.83 -51.47 15.29
C SER A 159 -20.69 -52.24 14.30
N VAL A 160 -21.99 -52.25 14.55
CA VAL A 160 -22.97 -52.79 13.61
C VAL A 160 -23.15 -51.79 12.47
N ALA A 161 -23.36 -52.28 11.24
CA ALA A 161 -23.63 -51.44 10.08
C ALA A 161 -24.83 -50.50 10.34
N GLY A 162 -24.71 -49.23 9.95
CA GLY A 162 -25.73 -48.22 10.21
C GLY A 162 -25.74 -47.63 11.63
N SER A 163 -24.78 -47.97 12.49
CA SER A 163 -24.67 -47.34 13.82
C SER A 163 -24.37 -45.84 13.70
N ASN A 164 -24.91 -45.04 14.61
CA ASN A 164 -24.90 -43.58 14.53
C ASN A 164 -24.57 -42.97 15.90
N ILE A 165 -23.49 -42.18 15.99
CA ILE A 165 -23.15 -41.39 17.17
C ILE A 165 -23.60 -39.94 16.96
N ILE A 166 -24.29 -39.37 17.94
CA ILE A 166 -24.81 -37.99 17.92
C ILE A 166 -24.16 -37.20 19.07
N LEU A 167 -23.63 -36.02 18.78
CA LEU A 167 -23.20 -35.05 19.80
C LEU A 167 -24.38 -34.16 20.22
N ALA A 168 -24.53 -33.91 21.51
CA ALA A 168 -25.60 -33.08 22.06
C ALA A 168 -25.07 -32.12 23.14
N ASN A 169 -25.75 -30.98 23.27
CA ASN A 169 -25.58 -30.00 24.36
C ASN A 169 -24.11 -29.61 24.62
N GLY A 170 -23.38 -29.23 23.57
CA GLY A 170 -22.00 -28.75 23.65
C GLY A 170 -20.93 -29.82 23.38
N ALA A 171 -21.29 -31.10 23.27
CA ALA A 171 -20.31 -32.16 23.07
C ALA A 171 -19.51 -31.94 21.78
N SER A 172 -18.18 -32.06 21.88
CA SER A 172 -17.24 -31.90 20.77
C SER A 172 -16.65 -33.25 20.38
N SER A 173 -16.48 -33.50 19.07
CA SER A 173 -15.83 -34.71 18.56
C SER A 173 -14.36 -34.82 19.00
N ASP A 174 -13.72 -33.68 19.28
CA ASP A 174 -12.34 -33.63 19.76
C ASP A 174 -12.19 -34.20 21.17
N ASN A 175 -13.25 -34.12 21.98
CA ASN A 175 -13.27 -34.60 23.36
C ASN A 175 -13.77 -36.05 23.48
N VAL A 176 -13.86 -36.80 22.38
CA VAL A 176 -14.36 -38.18 22.34
C VAL A 176 -13.24 -39.14 21.93
N PHE A 177 -12.91 -40.10 22.80
CA PHE A 177 -11.80 -41.04 22.62
C PHE A 177 -12.23 -42.48 22.78
N TRP A 178 -11.96 -43.31 21.77
CA TRP A 178 -12.20 -44.74 21.77
C TRP A 178 -10.88 -45.49 21.66
N ILE A 179 -10.41 -46.10 22.75
CA ILE A 179 -9.17 -46.87 22.75
C ILE A 179 -9.44 -48.36 22.95
N ALA A 180 -9.07 -49.16 21.95
CA ALA A 180 -9.19 -50.61 21.97
C ALA A 180 -7.83 -51.25 22.18
N VAL A 181 -7.71 -52.12 23.18
CA VAL A 181 -6.56 -53.03 23.32
C VAL A 181 -6.73 -54.20 22.33
N GLY A 182 -6.70 -53.85 21.05
CA GLY A 182 -7.03 -54.74 19.95
C GLY A 182 -7.44 -53.96 18.70
N ALA A 183 -8.01 -54.66 17.72
CA ALA A 183 -8.48 -54.05 16.49
C ALA A 183 -9.76 -53.23 16.70
N VAL A 184 -9.95 -52.20 15.87
CA VAL A 184 -11.18 -51.43 15.75
C VAL A 184 -11.80 -51.72 14.38
N GLY A 185 -13.02 -52.24 14.33
CA GLY A 185 -13.73 -52.57 13.09
C GLY A 185 -15.11 -51.94 13.03
N LEU A 186 -15.24 -50.84 12.30
CA LEU A 186 -16.48 -50.07 12.22
C LEU A 186 -17.27 -50.52 10.98
N GLY A 187 -18.55 -50.88 11.17
CA GLY A 187 -19.42 -51.41 10.13
C GLY A 187 -19.69 -50.44 8.98
N ALA A 188 -20.28 -50.95 7.90
CA ALA A 188 -20.66 -50.13 6.75
C ALA A 188 -21.77 -49.11 7.08
N ASN A 189 -21.77 -47.97 6.39
CA ASN A 189 -22.76 -46.89 6.51
C ASN A 189 -22.96 -46.38 7.94
N THR A 190 -21.92 -46.41 8.77
CA THR A 190 -21.97 -45.87 10.14
C THR A 190 -21.61 -44.39 10.16
N THR A 191 -22.16 -43.63 11.11
CA THR A 191 -21.70 -42.27 11.44
C THR A 191 -21.00 -42.32 12.78
N MET A 192 -19.70 -42.02 12.78
CA MET A 192 -18.83 -42.14 13.94
C MET A 192 -18.27 -40.80 14.35
N VAL A 193 -18.07 -40.65 15.66
CA VAL A 193 -17.57 -39.43 16.28
C VAL A 193 -16.44 -39.78 17.26
N GLY A 194 -15.33 -39.05 17.15
CA GLY A 194 -14.19 -39.14 18.04
C GLY A 194 -12.95 -39.80 17.45
N THR A 195 -11.90 -39.88 18.27
CA THR A 195 -10.62 -40.49 17.92
C THR A 195 -10.63 -41.99 18.26
N PHE A 196 -10.61 -42.85 17.24
CA PHE A 196 -10.59 -44.30 17.36
C PHE A 196 -9.18 -44.85 17.25
N ILE A 197 -8.73 -45.56 18.28
CA ILE A 197 -7.35 -46.00 18.44
C ILE A 197 -7.26 -47.53 18.59
N GLY A 198 -6.52 -48.18 17.69
CA GLY A 198 -6.07 -49.56 17.86
C GLY A 198 -4.72 -49.63 18.58
N TYR A 199 -4.69 -50.19 19.80
CA TYR A 199 -3.55 -50.17 20.72
C TYR A 199 -3.15 -51.54 21.32
N PRO A 200 -2.31 -52.34 20.64
CA PRO A 200 -2.05 -52.33 19.20
C PRO A 200 -3.17 -53.06 18.44
N GLY A 201 -3.49 -52.58 17.25
CA GLY A 201 -4.47 -53.24 16.38
C GLY A 201 -4.76 -52.44 15.12
N ALA A 202 -5.21 -53.14 14.08
CA ALA A 202 -5.69 -52.51 12.86
C ALA A 202 -6.99 -51.71 13.12
N VAL A 203 -7.22 -50.69 12.31
CA VAL A 203 -8.44 -49.86 12.36
C VAL A 203 -9.11 -49.86 10.99
N GLU A 204 -10.39 -50.20 10.92
CA GLU A 204 -11.15 -50.25 9.68
C GLU A 204 -12.46 -49.47 9.81
N LEU A 205 -12.79 -48.71 8.76
CA LEU A 205 -14.11 -48.11 8.56
C LEU A 205 -14.74 -48.68 7.28
N GLY A 206 -15.85 -49.40 7.46
CA GLY A 206 -16.56 -50.08 6.39
C GLY A 206 -17.17 -49.14 5.34
N ALA A 207 -17.63 -49.73 4.25
CA ALA A 207 -18.13 -49.02 3.07
C ALA A 207 -19.19 -47.95 3.40
N GLY A 208 -19.02 -46.72 2.89
CA GLY A 208 -20.01 -45.65 3.03
C GLY A 208 -20.06 -45.00 4.41
N GLY A 209 -19.06 -45.24 5.27
CA GLY A 209 -19.01 -44.64 6.61
C GLY A 209 -18.74 -43.13 6.60
N ASN A 210 -19.23 -42.44 7.62
CA ASN A 210 -18.93 -41.04 7.92
C ASN A 210 -18.17 -40.94 9.27
N LEU A 211 -17.14 -40.09 9.33
CA LEU A 211 -16.32 -39.86 10.52
C LEU A 211 -16.10 -38.37 10.75
N ASP A 212 -16.50 -37.90 11.93
CA ASP A 212 -16.03 -36.65 12.53
C ASP A 212 -15.10 -37.01 13.69
N GLY A 213 -13.79 -37.07 13.42
CA GLY A 213 -12.89 -37.80 14.29
C GLY A 213 -11.57 -38.19 13.64
N ARG A 214 -10.92 -39.22 14.18
CA ARG A 214 -9.60 -39.68 13.71
C ARG A 214 -9.51 -41.20 13.79
N LEU A 215 -8.78 -41.85 12.87
CA LEU A 215 -8.47 -43.28 12.93
C LEU A 215 -6.96 -43.48 13.14
N TYR A 216 -6.58 -44.03 14.29
CA TYR A 216 -5.19 -44.23 14.67
C TYR A 216 -4.87 -45.68 14.97
N SER A 217 -3.68 -46.10 14.54
CA SER A 217 -3.14 -47.41 14.88
C SER A 217 -1.71 -47.28 15.36
N THR A 218 -1.41 -47.76 16.56
CA THR A 218 0.00 -47.82 17.00
C THR A 218 0.79 -48.88 16.23
N VAL A 219 0.18 -50.04 16.01
CA VAL A 219 0.68 -51.12 15.15
C VAL A 219 -0.52 -51.82 14.51
N GLY A 220 -0.65 -51.72 13.19
CA GLY A 220 -1.79 -52.24 12.44
C GLY A 220 -2.10 -51.40 11.20
N ALA A 221 -2.72 -52.04 10.21
CA ALA A 221 -3.18 -51.34 9.01
C ALA A 221 -4.40 -50.46 9.30
N ILE A 222 -4.58 -49.42 8.50
CA ILE A 222 -5.80 -48.61 8.46
C ILE A 222 -6.47 -48.80 7.10
N ALA A 223 -7.76 -49.12 7.10
CA ALA A 223 -8.54 -49.32 5.87
C ALA A 223 -9.85 -48.54 5.89
N ILE A 224 -10.14 -47.83 4.79
CA ILE A 224 -11.42 -47.12 4.57
C ILE A 224 -12.02 -47.49 3.22
N ASN A 225 -13.35 -47.35 3.09
CA ASN A 225 -14.05 -47.63 1.83
C ASN A 225 -15.19 -46.64 1.55
N GLY A 226 -15.08 -45.85 0.49
CA GLY A 226 -16.15 -44.92 0.07
C GLY A 226 -16.61 -43.99 1.20
N THR A 227 -15.66 -43.42 1.93
CA THR A 227 -15.85 -42.78 3.24
C THR A 227 -15.87 -41.26 3.12
N VAL A 228 -16.66 -40.59 3.97
CA VAL A 228 -16.49 -39.16 4.27
C VAL A 228 -15.83 -39.05 5.64
N ALA A 229 -14.67 -38.41 5.75
CA ALA A 229 -13.95 -38.28 7.01
C ALA A 229 -13.35 -36.89 7.18
N THR A 230 -13.56 -36.27 8.33
CA THR A 230 -13.05 -34.94 8.67
C THR A 230 -12.44 -34.98 10.06
N ILE A 231 -11.25 -34.41 10.20
CA ILE A 231 -10.58 -34.21 11.50
C ILE A 231 -11.43 -33.30 12.41
N PRO A 232 -11.47 -33.51 13.74
CA PRO A 232 -12.14 -32.61 14.66
C PRO A 232 -11.64 -31.17 14.53
N SER A 233 -12.54 -30.20 14.57
CA SER A 233 -12.20 -28.78 14.59
C SER A 233 -11.65 -28.40 15.97
N TYR A 234 -10.32 -28.34 16.11
CA TYR A 234 -9.69 -27.77 17.30
C TYR A 234 -9.90 -26.25 17.32
N ASN A 235 -10.02 -25.64 18.50
CA ASN A 235 -9.96 -24.18 18.63
C ASN A 235 -8.58 -23.87 19.20
N ILE A 236 -7.74 -23.12 18.48
CA ILE A 236 -6.38 -22.77 18.93
C ILE A 236 -6.45 -21.43 19.65
N PRO A 237 -5.79 -21.21 20.81
CA PRO A 237 -5.64 -19.86 21.35
C PRO A 237 -4.91 -18.95 20.36
N PHE A 238 -5.17 -17.64 20.35
CA PHE A 238 -4.46 -16.69 19.48
C PHE A 238 -2.96 -16.64 19.80
N GLY A 239 -2.59 -16.92 21.05
CA GLY A 239 -1.26 -16.59 21.54
C GLY A 239 -1.15 -15.09 21.75
N CYS A 240 -0.39 -14.67 22.76
CA CYS A 240 -0.19 -13.25 23.04
C CYS A 240 0.83 -12.67 22.06
N ASP A 241 0.46 -12.58 20.78
CA ASP A 241 1.25 -11.90 19.75
C ASP A 241 1.17 -10.37 19.90
N SER A 242 1.93 -9.65 19.07
CA SER A 242 1.99 -8.18 19.10
C SER A 242 0.78 -7.50 18.47
N SER A 243 -0.03 -8.23 17.70
CA SER A 243 -1.14 -7.68 16.93
C SER A 243 -2.29 -7.24 17.83
N ALA A 244 -2.93 -6.15 17.43
CA ALA A 244 -4.28 -5.84 17.82
C ALA A 244 -5.25 -6.51 16.83
N TYR A 245 -6.48 -6.70 17.26
CA TYR A 245 -7.55 -7.28 16.47
C TYR A 245 -8.71 -6.30 16.43
N LEU A 246 -9.09 -5.91 15.22
CA LEU A 246 -10.23 -5.05 14.97
C LEU A 246 -11.36 -5.90 14.39
N PHE A 247 -12.48 -5.96 15.10
CA PHE A 247 -13.67 -6.67 14.66
C PHE A 247 -14.58 -5.68 13.95
N GLN A 248 -15.00 -5.99 12.71
CA GLN A 248 -15.99 -5.17 12.00
C GLN A 248 -17.17 -6.06 11.65
N ASN A 249 -18.31 -5.84 12.30
CA ASN A 249 -19.43 -6.77 12.27
C ASN A 249 -19.02 -8.18 12.71
N ASN A 250 -18.79 -9.10 11.79
CA ASN A 250 -18.43 -10.50 12.00
C ASN A 250 -17.15 -10.89 11.24
N ASP A 251 -16.42 -9.88 10.76
CA ASP A 251 -15.09 -10.00 10.15
C ASP A 251 -14.01 -9.60 11.16
N ILE A 252 -12.81 -10.15 11.00
CA ILE A 252 -11.65 -9.89 11.86
C ILE A 252 -10.52 -9.35 11.00
N TYR A 253 -9.95 -8.24 11.46
CA TYR A 253 -8.77 -7.61 10.90
C TYR A 253 -7.63 -7.70 11.90
N ALA A 254 -6.46 -8.13 11.44
CA ALA A 254 -5.23 -7.89 12.20
C ALA A 254 -4.84 -6.42 12.02
N LEU A 255 -4.47 -5.76 13.12
CA LEU A 255 -4.03 -4.36 13.17
C LEU A 255 -2.67 -4.29 13.87
N ASP A 256 -1.69 -3.71 13.20
CA ASP A 256 -0.47 -3.26 13.86
C ASP A 256 -0.69 -1.82 14.35
N LEU A 257 -0.64 -1.62 15.67
CA LEU A 257 -0.89 -0.31 16.26
C LEU A 257 0.19 0.72 15.92
N ALA A 258 1.46 0.29 15.80
CA ALA A 258 2.58 1.20 15.57
C ALA A 258 2.48 1.83 14.17
N SER A 259 2.33 0.99 13.15
CA SER A 259 2.18 1.45 11.77
C SER A 259 0.76 1.90 11.40
N GLY A 260 -0.26 1.45 12.16
CA GLY A 260 -1.67 1.61 11.80
C GLY A 260 -2.13 0.65 10.69
N ASN A 261 -1.27 -0.21 10.19
CA ASN A 261 -1.62 -1.10 9.07
C ASN A 261 -2.61 -2.18 9.50
N SER A 262 -3.56 -2.48 8.61
CA SER A 262 -4.53 -3.53 8.84
C SER A 262 -4.83 -4.36 7.60
N TYR A 263 -5.24 -5.60 7.81
CA TYR A 263 -5.74 -6.47 6.76
C TYR A 263 -6.73 -7.49 7.35
N GLU A 264 -7.68 -7.92 6.53
CA GLU A 264 -8.65 -8.94 6.91
C GLU A 264 -7.98 -10.31 7.03
N ILE A 265 -8.16 -10.97 8.17
CA ILE A 265 -7.63 -12.32 8.44
C ILE A 265 -8.74 -13.38 8.46
N ALA A 266 -9.99 -12.97 8.66
CA ALA A 266 -11.15 -13.86 8.59
C ALA A 266 -12.43 -13.05 8.32
N ALA A 267 -13.31 -13.58 7.48
CA ALA A 267 -14.62 -12.99 7.19
C ALA A 267 -15.76 -13.89 7.68
N ASP A 268 -16.88 -13.26 8.05
CA ASP A 268 -18.17 -13.88 8.36
C ASP A 268 -18.09 -15.06 9.36
N ILE A 269 -17.26 -14.97 10.40
CA ILE A 269 -16.97 -16.10 11.29
C ILE A 269 -18.18 -16.50 12.17
N THR A 270 -19.21 -15.65 12.23
CA THR A 270 -20.47 -15.88 12.93
C THR A 270 -21.67 -15.36 12.13
N THR A 271 -22.87 -15.83 12.50
CA THR A 271 -24.14 -15.44 11.85
C THR A 271 -24.68 -14.07 12.30
N GLY A 272 -24.25 -13.60 13.47
CA GLY A 272 -24.54 -12.27 13.97
C GLY A 272 -23.23 -11.52 14.19
N SER A 273 -23.28 -10.19 14.17
CA SER A 273 -22.13 -9.36 14.51
C SER A 273 -21.60 -9.65 15.92
N ILE A 274 -20.30 -9.50 16.05
CA ILE A 274 -19.50 -9.65 17.24
C ILE A 274 -19.14 -8.24 17.72
N ASN A 275 -19.30 -8.00 19.01
CA ASN A 275 -18.94 -6.74 19.65
C ASN A 275 -18.67 -7.01 21.14
N ALA A 276 -18.36 -6.01 21.95
CA ALA A 276 -17.84 -6.13 23.30
C ALA A 276 -16.64 -7.09 23.40
N VAL A 277 -15.64 -6.94 22.54
CA VAL A 277 -14.61 -7.94 22.31
C VAL A 277 -13.43 -7.74 23.26
N GLY A 278 -13.00 -8.81 23.92
CA GLY A 278 -11.81 -8.79 24.79
C GLY A 278 -10.93 -10.01 24.58
N TYR A 279 -9.62 -9.84 24.74
CA TYR A 279 -8.68 -10.96 24.82
C TYR A 279 -8.68 -11.50 26.25
N ASN A 280 -8.95 -12.79 26.43
CA ASN A 280 -8.90 -13.41 27.75
C ASN A 280 -7.48 -13.95 28.05
N PRO A 281 -6.71 -13.32 28.95
CA PRO A 281 -5.35 -13.76 29.25
C PRO A 281 -5.28 -15.10 29.99
N VAL A 282 -6.38 -15.60 30.53
CA VAL A 282 -6.42 -16.87 31.28
C VAL A 282 -6.44 -18.08 30.34
N ASP A 283 -7.16 -18.00 29.22
CA ASP A 283 -7.32 -19.10 28.26
C ASP A 283 -6.66 -18.81 26.89
N GLY A 284 -6.29 -17.55 26.61
CA GLY A 284 -5.63 -17.12 25.38
C GLY A 284 -6.56 -16.99 24.17
N TYR A 285 -7.88 -17.01 24.38
CA TYR A 285 -8.88 -16.82 23.34
C TYR A 285 -9.40 -15.38 23.32
N ILE A 286 -9.95 -14.98 22.17
CA ILE A 286 -10.74 -13.76 22.10
C ILE A 286 -12.21 -14.13 22.40
N TRP A 287 -12.87 -13.31 23.19
CA TRP A 287 -14.28 -13.45 23.49
C TRP A 287 -15.06 -12.20 23.09
N GLY A 288 -16.33 -12.37 22.74
CA GLY A 288 -17.21 -11.25 22.44
C GLY A 288 -18.68 -11.59 22.68
N SER A 289 -19.54 -10.58 22.57
CA SER A 289 -20.99 -10.68 22.55
C SER A 289 -21.51 -10.81 21.13
N LEU A 290 -22.50 -11.67 20.89
CA LEU A 290 -23.17 -11.79 19.59
C LEU A 290 -24.46 -11.00 19.54
N SER A 291 -24.73 -10.30 18.44
CA SER A 291 -26.05 -9.70 18.21
C SER A 291 -27.15 -10.74 17.96
N SER A 292 -26.78 -11.91 17.39
CA SER A 292 -27.67 -13.05 17.18
C SER A 292 -26.91 -14.39 17.22
N PRO A 293 -27.41 -15.42 17.93
CA PRO A 293 -28.62 -15.43 18.75
C PRO A 293 -28.55 -14.46 19.94
N GLU A 294 -29.70 -14.01 20.43
CA GLU A 294 -29.74 -13.09 21.58
C GLU A 294 -29.09 -13.72 22.83
N LYS A 295 -28.61 -12.87 23.74
CA LYS A 295 -28.03 -13.28 25.03
C LYS A 295 -26.88 -14.29 24.94
N THR A 296 -26.15 -14.25 23.84
CA THR A 296 -25.09 -15.21 23.55
C THR A 296 -23.73 -14.50 23.54
N ILE A 297 -22.73 -15.11 24.17
CA ILE A 297 -21.33 -14.75 24.03
C ILE A 297 -20.61 -15.81 23.18
N VAL A 298 -19.50 -15.45 22.57
CA VAL A 298 -18.72 -16.30 21.68
C VAL A 298 -17.26 -16.32 22.14
N ARG A 299 -16.66 -17.51 22.17
CA ARG A 299 -15.21 -17.75 22.26
C ARG A 299 -14.68 -18.01 20.85
N ILE A 300 -13.60 -17.35 20.47
CA ILE A 300 -13.00 -17.36 19.14
C ILE A 300 -11.55 -17.80 19.31
N GLY A 301 -11.12 -18.83 18.58
CA GLY A 301 -9.70 -19.20 18.50
C GLY A 301 -8.96 -18.50 17.37
N GLY A 302 -7.64 -18.57 17.40
CA GLY A 302 -6.73 -18.05 16.37
C GLY A 302 -6.85 -18.75 15.02
N ASN A 303 -7.58 -19.86 14.93
CA ASN A 303 -8.03 -20.46 13.67
C ASN A 303 -9.50 -20.11 13.33
N PHE A 304 -10.05 -19.11 14.01
CA PHE A 304 -11.36 -18.50 13.79
C PHE A 304 -12.57 -19.43 13.99
N ASN A 305 -12.36 -20.59 14.60
CA ASN A 305 -13.45 -21.45 15.03
C ASN A 305 -14.18 -20.81 16.22
N THR A 306 -15.51 -20.89 16.23
CA THR A 306 -16.33 -20.21 17.23
C THR A 306 -17.10 -21.18 18.11
N THR A 307 -17.11 -20.93 19.42
CA THR A 307 -17.90 -21.66 20.41
C THR A 307 -18.84 -20.69 21.11
N ARG A 308 -20.13 -21.03 21.22
CA ARG A 308 -21.18 -20.09 21.67
C ARG A 308 -21.75 -20.50 23.02
N PHE A 309 -22.01 -19.52 23.88
CA PHE A 309 -22.53 -19.74 25.23
C PHE A 309 -23.72 -18.81 25.48
N TYR A 310 -24.85 -19.39 25.89
CA TYR A 310 -26.06 -18.63 26.19
C TYR A 310 -26.09 -18.24 27.67
N ILE A 311 -26.24 -16.94 27.97
CA ILE A 311 -26.26 -16.39 29.32
C ILE A 311 -27.61 -15.73 29.57
N ASN A 312 -28.48 -16.39 30.34
CA ASN A 312 -29.88 -15.99 30.49
C ASN A 312 -30.07 -14.57 31.06
N GLU A 313 -29.15 -14.13 31.92
CA GLU A 313 -29.17 -12.84 32.63
C GLU A 313 -28.82 -11.65 31.74
N LEU A 314 -28.21 -11.89 30.57
CA LEU A 314 -27.90 -10.83 29.62
C LEU A 314 -29.17 -10.23 28.99
N PRO A 315 -29.14 -8.95 28.60
CA PRO A 315 -30.24 -8.32 27.87
C PRO A 315 -30.34 -8.92 26.46
N THR A 316 -31.48 -8.78 25.79
CA THR A 316 -31.72 -9.35 24.45
C THR A 316 -30.98 -8.61 23.34
N SER A 317 -30.72 -7.31 23.51
CA SER A 317 -29.94 -6.44 22.63
C SER A 317 -29.00 -5.55 23.44
N ASP A 318 -28.26 -4.65 22.78
CA ASP A 318 -27.47 -3.58 23.41
C ASP A 318 -26.38 -4.13 24.36
N ARG A 319 -25.39 -4.79 23.74
CA ARG A 319 -24.26 -5.47 24.38
C ARG A 319 -23.00 -5.23 23.53
N THR A 320 -22.56 -3.99 23.51
CA THR A 320 -21.61 -3.46 22.52
C THR A 320 -20.36 -2.84 23.15
N ILE A 321 -20.14 -3.02 24.45
CA ILE A 321 -18.96 -2.49 25.13
C ILE A 321 -18.50 -3.59 26.10
N GLY A 322 -17.27 -4.06 25.97
CA GLY A 322 -16.77 -5.09 26.86
C GLY A 322 -15.29 -5.38 26.73
N ASP A 323 -14.68 -5.79 27.84
CA ASP A 323 -13.30 -6.30 27.86
C ASP A 323 -13.11 -7.21 29.08
N ILE A 324 -11.97 -7.89 29.16
CA ILE A 324 -11.72 -9.00 30.07
C ILE A 324 -10.56 -8.67 30.99
N SER A 325 -10.76 -8.93 32.29
CA SER A 325 -9.71 -8.73 33.29
C SER A 325 -8.58 -9.76 33.18
N ALA A 326 -7.45 -9.45 33.82
CA ALA A 326 -6.35 -10.40 34.03
C ALA A 326 -6.77 -11.71 34.74
N ASP A 327 -7.87 -11.70 35.49
CA ASP A 327 -8.42 -12.86 36.21
C ASP A 327 -9.52 -13.57 35.41
N GLY A 328 -9.74 -13.21 34.14
CA GLY A 328 -10.75 -13.84 33.28
C GLY A 328 -12.18 -13.40 33.59
N ILE A 329 -12.39 -12.21 34.17
CA ILE A 329 -13.74 -11.66 34.35
C ILE A 329 -14.09 -10.78 33.16
N TYR A 330 -15.12 -11.15 32.42
CA TYR A 330 -15.62 -10.39 31.29
C TYR A 330 -16.65 -9.36 31.75
N TYR A 331 -16.33 -8.09 31.53
CA TYR A 331 -17.20 -6.95 31.80
C TYR A 331 -17.94 -6.58 30.53
N LEU A 332 -19.27 -6.58 30.57
CA LEU A 332 -20.11 -6.31 29.41
C LEU A 332 -21.16 -5.24 29.73
N LYS A 333 -21.37 -4.27 28.85
CA LYS A 333 -22.48 -3.30 28.94
C LYS A 333 -23.05 -2.93 27.56
N GLY A 334 -24.19 -2.23 27.58
CA GLY A 334 -24.75 -1.50 26.45
C GLY A 334 -24.84 -0.02 26.81
N GLU A 335 -25.87 0.69 26.39
CA GLU A 335 -26.12 2.07 26.83
C GLU A 335 -26.56 2.15 28.32
N GLY A 336 -26.34 3.31 28.95
CA GLY A 336 -26.72 3.55 30.35
C GLY A 336 -25.66 3.11 31.37
N THR A 337 -26.07 2.88 32.62
CA THR A 337 -25.13 2.61 33.73
C THR A 337 -24.96 1.13 34.07
N THR A 338 -25.82 0.24 33.60
CA THR A 338 -25.78 -1.18 33.97
C THR A 338 -24.66 -1.92 33.24
N TYR A 339 -23.94 -2.79 33.96
CA TYR A 339 -22.94 -3.69 33.39
C TYR A 339 -23.02 -5.08 34.04
N TYR A 340 -22.51 -6.09 33.35
CA TYR A 340 -22.58 -7.51 33.70
C TYR A 340 -21.17 -8.08 33.87
N LYS A 341 -21.02 -9.01 34.80
CA LYS A 341 -19.79 -9.78 35.01
C LYS A 341 -20.03 -11.24 34.66
N ILE A 342 -19.20 -11.79 33.78
CA ILE A 342 -19.24 -13.20 33.37
C ILE A 342 -17.88 -13.80 33.70
N ASP A 343 -17.89 -14.97 34.34
CA ASP A 343 -16.66 -15.68 34.70
C ASP A 343 -16.16 -16.49 33.50
N LEU A 344 -15.00 -16.15 32.96
CA LEU A 344 -14.34 -16.82 31.85
C LEU A 344 -13.02 -17.49 32.27
N ASP A 345 -12.78 -17.71 33.56
CA ASP A 345 -11.66 -18.56 34.01
C ASP A 345 -12.07 -20.04 33.83
N PRO A 346 -11.44 -20.81 32.93
CA PRO A 346 -11.75 -22.23 32.72
C PRO A 346 -11.49 -23.09 33.97
N ASN A 347 -10.75 -22.59 34.96
CA ASN A 347 -10.52 -23.27 36.24
C ASN A 347 -11.59 -22.93 37.28
N SER A 348 -12.48 -21.99 37.00
CA SER A 348 -13.57 -21.61 37.90
C SER A 348 -14.71 -22.61 37.85
N ALA A 349 -15.31 -22.88 39.02
CA ALA A 349 -16.53 -23.68 39.11
C ALA A 349 -17.76 -23.00 38.45
N ASN A 350 -17.66 -21.70 38.16
CA ASN A 350 -18.70 -20.91 37.51
C ASN A 350 -18.30 -20.49 36.08
N TYR A 351 -17.33 -21.17 35.46
CA TYR A 351 -16.91 -20.88 34.09
C TYR A 351 -18.11 -20.75 33.14
N THR A 352 -18.12 -19.69 32.35
CA THR A 352 -19.18 -19.27 31.41
C THR A 352 -20.53 -18.96 32.06
N GLN A 353 -20.56 -18.62 33.35
CA GLN A 353 -21.79 -18.23 34.05
C GLN A 353 -21.78 -16.75 34.43
N HIS A 354 -22.99 -16.19 34.52
CA HIS A 354 -23.21 -14.87 35.09
C HIS A 354 -22.79 -14.83 36.55
N GLN A 355 -21.94 -13.85 36.91
CA GLN A 355 -21.45 -13.63 38.27
C GLN A 355 -22.27 -12.56 39.00
N SER A 356 -22.46 -11.39 38.37
CA SER A 356 -23.26 -10.29 38.94
C SER A 356 -23.71 -9.29 37.87
N THR A 357 -24.74 -8.51 38.21
CA THR A 357 -25.16 -7.31 37.47
C THR A 357 -25.02 -6.12 38.39
N GLU A 358 -24.31 -5.09 37.94
CA GLU A 358 -23.93 -3.93 38.72
C GLU A 358 -24.18 -2.64 37.93
N SER A 359 -23.94 -1.49 38.57
CA SER A 359 -24.16 -0.18 37.96
C SER A 359 -22.97 0.74 38.16
N LEU A 360 -22.63 1.49 37.12
CA LEU A 360 -21.67 2.58 37.17
C LEU A 360 -22.19 3.75 38.01
N SER A 361 -21.30 4.45 38.71
CA SER A 361 -21.63 5.62 39.53
C SER A 361 -22.01 6.87 38.71
N LEU A 362 -21.64 6.89 37.42
CA LEU A 362 -21.98 7.92 36.45
C LEU A 362 -22.52 7.28 35.17
N ASN A 363 -23.42 7.99 34.48
CA ASN A 363 -23.82 7.64 33.12
C ASN A 363 -22.87 8.32 32.13
N ILE A 364 -22.19 7.54 31.30
CA ILE A 364 -21.18 7.98 30.34
C ILE A 364 -21.58 7.48 28.94
N SER A 365 -21.37 8.30 27.91
CA SER A 365 -21.71 7.96 26.52
C SER A 365 -20.47 7.51 25.76
N ILE A 366 -20.13 6.24 25.91
CA ILE A 366 -18.90 5.66 25.36
C ILE A 366 -19.23 4.68 24.25
N ASP A 367 -18.28 4.42 23.37
CA ASP A 367 -18.40 3.41 22.32
C ASP A 367 -17.66 2.13 22.69
N ASP A 368 -16.54 2.24 23.40
CA ASP A 368 -15.76 1.12 23.89
C ASP A 368 -14.96 1.46 25.17
N TRP A 369 -14.42 0.45 25.85
CA TRP A 369 -13.47 0.56 26.96
C TRP A 369 -12.40 -0.54 26.89
N ALA A 370 -11.27 -0.34 27.57
CA ALA A 370 -10.26 -1.40 27.69
C ALA A 370 -9.80 -1.57 29.13
N PHE A 371 -9.42 -2.79 29.49
CA PHE A 371 -8.91 -3.17 30.80
C PHE A 371 -7.40 -2.95 30.86
N ASN A 372 -6.96 -2.15 31.84
CA ASN A 372 -5.54 -1.92 32.08
C ASN A 372 -4.99 -2.93 33.09
N ALA A 373 -4.17 -3.87 32.61
CA ALA A 373 -3.54 -4.87 33.46
C ALA A 373 -2.55 -4.28 34.50
N VAL A 374 -2.09 -3.04 34.33
CA VAL A 374 -1.15 -2.38 35.24
C VAL A 374 -1.78 -2.02 36.58
N ASP A 375 -3.05 -1.58 36.58
CA ASP A 375 -3.72 -1.09 37.78
C ASP A 375 -5.11 -1.71 38.05
N GLY A 376 -5.59 -2.57 37.14
CA GLY A 376 -6.84 -3.32 37.28
C GLY A 376 -8.11 -2.50 37.03
N ASN A 377 -8.00 -1.32 36.40
CA ASN A 377 -9.14 -0.47 36.07
C ASN A 377 -9.51 -0.55 34.58
N LEU A 378 -10.76 -0.22 34.26
CA LEU A 378 -11.21 0.01 32.88
C LEU A 378 -11.01 1.50 32.52
N TYR A 379 -10.68 1.77 31.26
CA TYR A 379 -10.50 3.12 30.72
C TYR A 379 -11.27 3.31 29.43
N THR A 380 -11.73 4.54 29.19
CA THR A 380 -12.52 4.90 28.01
C THR A 380 -12.45 6.41 27.76
N VAL A 381 -12.68 6.82 26.51
CA VAL A 381 -12.90 8.21 26.13
C VAL A 381 -14.36 8.38 25.72
N GLU A 382 -15.04 9.38 26.31
CA GLU A 382 -16.44 9.67 25.97
C GLU A 382 -16.56 10.40 24.63
N ARG A 383 -17.49 9.94 23.79
CA ARG A 383 -17.78 10.55 22.49
C ARG A 383 -18.21 12.01 22.64
N ASN A 384 -17.82 12.88 21.71
CA ASN A 384 -18.07 14.34 21.70
C ASN A 384 -17.43 15.16 22.82
N SER A 385 -17.44 14.71 24.08
CA SER A 385 -16.82 15.44 25.20
C SER A 385 -15.32 15.21 25.29
N ASN A 386 -14.84 14.08 24.72
CA ASN A 386 -13.46 13.64 24.69
C ASN A 386 -12.83 13.54 26.09
N ILE A 387 -13.67 13.31 27.11
CA ILE A 387 -13.23 13.13 28.50
C ILE A 387 -12.71 11.71 28.68
N LEU A 388 -11.49 11.58 29.21
CA LEU A 388 -10.94 10.32 29.68
C LEU A 388 -11.57 9.93 31.02
N TYR A 389 -12.10 8.72 31.09
CA TYR A 389 -12.66 8.13 32.30
C TYR A 389 -11.82 6.96 32.81
N ARG A 390 -11.73 6.84 34.14
CA ARG A 390 -11.24 5.65 34.83
C ARG A 390 -12.38 5.03 35.61
N ILE A 391 -12.56 3.72 35.46
CA ILE A 391 -13.65 2.97 36.05
C ILE A 391 -13.04 1.86 36.90
N ASP A 392 -13.41 1.82 38.18
CA ASP A 392 -13.06 0.71 39.07
C ASP A 392 -14.11 -0.41 38.90
N PRO A 393 -13.75 -1.52 38.21
CA PRO A 393 -14.71 -2.58 37.91
C PRO A 393 -15.11 -3.39 39.16
N SER A 394 -14.43 -3.22 40.30
CA SER A 394 -14.79 -3.91 41.55
C SER A 394 -16.03 -3.34 42.21
N ASN A 395 -16.35 -2.07 41.95
CA ASN A 395 -17.46 -1.35 42.60
C ASN A 395 -18.24 -0.39 41.68
N GLY A 396 -17.86 -0.29 40.41
CA GLY A 396 -18.53 0.56 39.41
C GLY A 396 -18.25 2.06 39.56
N ASN A 397 -17.28 2.48 40.37
CA ASN A 397 -16.98 3.89 40.55
C ASN A 397 -16.28 4.48 39.31
N VAL A 398 -16.86 5.51 38.71
CA VAL A 398 -16.37 6.22 37.53
C VAL A 398 -15.76 7.56 37.93
N GLN A 399 -14.54 7.84 37.46
CA GLN A 399 -13.82 9.09 37.66
C GLN A 399 -13.55 9.78 36.33
N ALA A 400 -14.03 11.01 36.16
CA ALA A 400 -13.67 11.87 35.04
C ALA A 400 -12.28 12.46 35.28
N LEU A 401 -11.30 12.09 34.43
CA LEU A 401 -9.91 12.55 34.59
C LEU A 401 -9.66 13.90 33.91
N GLY A 402 -10.32 14.17 32.78
CA GLY A 402 -10.22 15.43 32.03
C GLY A 402 -10.39 15.21 30.53
N GLU A 403 -10.60 16.29 29.78
CA GLU A 403 -10.60 16.27 28.31
C GLU A 403 -9.19 15.92 27.79
N VAL A 404 -9.11 14.98 26.84
CA VAL A 404 -7.86 14.56 26.21
C VAL A 404 -7.39 15.65 25.24
N PRO A 405 -6.22 16.29 25.45
CA PRO A 405 -5.83 17.48 24.69
C PRO A 405 -5.79 17.31 23.17
N ILE A 406 -5.26 16.18 22.66
CA ILE A 406 -5.15 15.94 21.21
C ILE A 406 -6.50 15.73 20.53
N LEU A 407 -7.55 15.39 21.31
CA LEU A 407 -8.91 15.17 20.83
C LEU A 407 -9.79 16.42 21.03
N SER A 408 -9.24 17.55 21.48
CA SER A 408 -10.09 18.69 21.79
C SER A 408 -10.77 19.26 20.54
N GLY A 409 -12.10 19.39 20.59
CA GLY A 409 -12.91 19.96 19.51
C GLY A 409 -13.29 19.00 18.37
N VAL A 410 -12.86 17.73 18.40
CA VAL A 410 -13.33 16.71 17.45
C VAL A 410 -14.59 16.01 17.98
N THR A 411 -15.39 15.45 17.07
CA THR A 411 -16.69 14.82 17.40
C THR A 411 -16.75 13.36 16.95
N TYR A 412 -15.61 12.66 17.01
CA TYR A 412 -15.47 11.27 16.60
C TYR A 412 -16.11 10.30 17.60
N THR A 413 -16.34 9.08 17.13
CA THR A 413 -16.59 7.91 17.99
C THR A 413 -15.32 7.09 18.18
N TYR A 414 -15.28 6.30 19.26
CA TYR A 414 -14.09 5.57 19.70
C TYR A 414 -14.43 4.11 19.96
N ASP A 415 -14.79 3.42 18.89
CA ASP A 415 -15.39 2.08 18.96
C ASP A 415 -14.34 0.96 19.18
N ALA A 416 -13.04 1.28 19.12
CA ALA A 416 -11.97 0.33 19.42
C ALA A 416 -10.87 0.97 20.26
N THR A 417 -10.60 0.36 21.41
CA THR A 417 -9.59 0.83 22.35
C THR A 417 -8.67 -0.31 22.80
N TYR A 418 -7.42 0.02 23.12
CA TYR A 418 -6.40 -0.99 23.41
C TYR A 418 -5.46 -0.57 24.53
N PHE A 419 -4.87 -1.56 25.21
CA PHE A 419 -3.73 -1.37 26.10
C PHE A 419 -2.48 -2.12 25.62
N ASP A 420 -1.32 -1.57 25.95
CA ASP A 420 -0.05 -2.29 25.95
C ASP A 420 0.39 -2.70 27.36
N ALA A 421 1.47 -3.49 27.41
CA ALA A 421 2.07 -3.96 28.64
C ALA A 421 2.56 -2.85 29.60
N ASP A 422 2.79 -1.63 29.10
CA ASP A 422 3.23 -0.47 29.87
C ASP A 422 2.04 0.35 30.42
N GLY A 423 0.81 0.02 30.02
CA GLY A 423 -0.40 0.76 30.37
C GLY A 423 -0.61 2.01 29.52
N ARG A 424 -0.05 2.06 28.31
CA ARG A 424 -0.42 3.09 27.31
C ARG A 424 -1.81 2.75 26.76
N PHE A 425 -2.68 3.74 26.74
CA PHE A 425 -4.04 3.59 26.26
C PHE A 425 -4.15 4.10 24.83
N TYR A 426 -4.51 3.23 23.90
CA TYR A 426 -4.69 3.57 22.49
C TYR A 426 -6.18 3.70 22.19
N VAL A 427 -6.52 4.76 21.47
CA VAL A 427 -7.90 5.09 21.10
C VAL A 427 -7.95 5.28 19.59
N SER A 428 -8.74 4.46 18.90
CA SER A 428 -8.95 4.57 17.47
C SER A 428 -10.19 5.41 17.18
N ALA A 429 -10.07 6.45 16.36
CA ALA A 429 -11.23 7.22 15.89
C ALA A 429 -11.92 6.48 14.74
N SER A 430 -13.20 6.15 14.89
CA SER A 430 -13.93 5.32 13.92
C SER A 430 -13.98 5.93 12.52
N GLU A 431 -14.20 7.25 12.41
CA GLU A 431 -14.36 7.92 11.12
C GLU A 431 -13.04 8.06 10.36
N THR A 432 -11.99 8.54 11.04
CA THR A 432 -10.71 8.83 10.40
C THR A 432 -9.74 7.66 10.43
N GLY A 433 -9.96 6.66 11.28
CA GLY A 433 -9.02 5.58 11.57
C GLY A 433 -7.77 6.04 12.32
N THR A 434 -7.72 7.30 12.76
CA THR A 434 -6.55 7.84 13.46
C THR A 434 -6.41 7.20 14.83
N ILE A 435 -5.21 6.68 15.12
CA ILE A 435 -4.89 6.06 16.41
C ILE A 435 -4.16 7.10 17.25
N TYR A 436 -4.71 7.38 18.43
CA TYR A 436 -4.11 8.27 19.43
C TYR A 436 -3.61 7.45 20.61
N ALA A 437 -2.49 7.87 21.19
CA ALA A 437 -1.94 7.23 22.38
C ALA A 437 -1.99 8.19 23.57
N ILE A 438 -2.55 7.73 24.69
CA ILE A 438 -2.57 8.42 25.97
C ILE A 438 -1.60 7.70 26.91
N GLN A 439 -0.58 8.42 27.34
CA GLN A 439 0.55 7.85 28.07
C GLN A 439 0.23 7.74 29.57
N SER A 440 0.59 6.60 30.17
CA SER A 440 0.58 6.39 31.63
C SER A 440 -0.75 6.76 32.32
N VAL A 441 -1.89 6.34 31.74
CA VAL A 441 -3.24 6.71 32.21
C VAL A 441 -3.51 6.32 33.67
N GLN A 442 -2.81 5.31 34.21
CA GLN A 442 -2.80 4.88 35.61
C GLN A 442 -2.31 5.97 36.58
N SER A 443 -1.42 6.85 36.11
CA SER A 443 -0.81 7.93 36.91
C SER A 443 -1.55 9.26 36.82
N VAL A 444 -2.50 9.40 35.88
CA VAL A 444 -3.28 10.63 35.70
C VAL A 444 -4.19 10.85 36.92
N ILE A 445 -4.29 12.09 37.39
CA ILE A 445 -5.22 12.49 38.46
C ILE A 445 -6.34 13.35 37.88
N VAL A 446 -7.45 13.48 38.60
CA VAL A 446 -8.59 14.32 38.18
C VAL A 446 -8.15 15.77 37.92
N ASN A 447 -8.43 16.26 36.71
CA ASN A 447 -7.99 17.56 36.18
C ASN A 447 -6.46 17.74 36.15
N GLY A 448 -5.70 16.64 36.14
CA GLY A 448 -4.25 16.64 35.97
C GLY A 448 -3.85 16.81 34.50
N THR A 449 -2.53 16.85 34.26
CA THR A 449 -2.00 16.85 32.89
C THR A 449 -2.18 15.47 32.26
N ILE A 450 -2.80 15.44 31.08
CA ILE A 450 -2.91 14.25 30.23
C ILE A 450 -1.89 14.39 29.12
N ASN A 451 -0.98 13.41 29.01
CA ASN A 451 -0.02 13.35 27.90
C ASN A 451 -0.63 12.45 26.81
N SER A 452 -0.99 13.07 25.69
CA SER A 452 -1.60 12.42 24.54
C SER A 452 -0.87 12.82 23.26
N LYS A 453 -0.72 11.89 22.32
CA LYS A 453 -0.10 12.13 21.02
C LYS A 453 -0.89 11.44 19.92
N LEU A 454 -0.73 11.93 18.69
CA LEU A 454 -1.01 11.12 17.51
C LEU A 454 -0.03 9.93 17.54
N PHE A 455 -0.50 8.75 17.19
CA PHE A 455 0.33 7.55 17.20
C PHE A 455 0.49 6.98 15.81
N ALA A 456 -0.61 6.72 15.10
CA ALA A 456 -0.59 6.16 13.75
C ALA A 456 -1.85 6.53 12.97
N PHE A 457 -1.85 6.28 11.66
CA PHE A 457 -3.02 6.45 10.80
C PHE A 457 -3.55 5.10 10.34
N GLY A 458 -4.47 4.52 11.10
CA GLY A 458 -5.08 3.23 10.80
C GLY A 458 -6.33 3.27 9.90
N PRO A 459 -7.02 2.13 9.77
CA PRO A 459 -8.27 2.01 9.04
C PRO A 459 -9.41 2.67 9.81
N SER A 460 -10.31 3.34 9.10
CA SER A 460 -11.64 3.65 9.63
C SER A 460 -12.44 2.38 9.89
N SER A 461 -13.46 2.49 10.72
CA SER A 461 -14.24 1.34 11.15
C SER A 461 -15.68 1.74 11.46
N SER A 462 -16.62 0.79 11.31
CA SER A 462 -18.05 1.00 11.59
C SER A 462 -18.65 -0.27 12.23
N ASN A 463 -19.41 -0.10 13.32
CA ASN A 463 -19.88 -1.22 14.17
C ASN A 463 -18.73 -2.15 14.58
N ASN A 464 -17.71 -1.58 15.21
CA ASN A 464 -16.46 -2.29 15.47
C ASN A 464 -16.18 -2.45 16.96
N ASP A 465 -15.13 -3.23 17.23
CA ASP A 465 -14.55 -3.39 18.55
C ASP A 465 -13.06 -3.77 18.44
N GLY A 466 -12.28 -3.46 19.47
CA GLY A 466 -10.85 -3.72 19.55
C GLY A 466 -10.52 -4.73 20.63
N ALA A 467 -9.75 -5.78 20.28
CA ALA A 467 -9.17 -6.68 21.27
C ALA A 467 -7.67 -6.80 21.09
N ARG A 468 -6.95 -6.89 22.20
CA ARG A 468 -5.49 -7.09 22.18
C ARG A 468 -5.04 -7.79 23.45
N CYS A 469 -4.00 -8.62 23.34
CA CYS A 469 -3.38 -9.16 24.53
C CYS A 469 -2.79 -8.03 25.40
N PRO A 470 -3.21 -7.88 26.67
CA PRO A 470 -2.80 -6.75 27.51
C PRO A 470 -1.32 -6.80 27.94
N THR A 471 -0.64 -7.93 27.71
CA THR A 471 0.79 -8.10 28.00
C THR A 471 1.69 -8.02 26.77
N ALA A 472 1.10 -7.82 25.58
CA ALA A 472 1.87 -7.62 24.38
C ALA A 472 2.48 -6.20 24.35
N ILE A 473 3.71 -6.09 23.86
CA ILE A 473 4.41 -4.80 23.71
C ILE A 473 4.00 -4.19 22.38
N VAL A 474 3.80 -2.87 22.35
CA VAL A 474 3.73 -2.10 21.11
C VAL A 474 5.09 -1.42 20.95
N SER A 475 5.76 -1.65 19.82
CA SER A 475 7.02 -0.98 19.53
C SER A 475 6.83 0.54 19.55
N GLN A 476 7.88 1.29 19.91
CA GLN A 476 7.82 2.74 20.05
C GLN A 476 9.04 3.36 19.38
N GLU A 477 8.83 4.48 18.71
CA GLU A 477 9.89 5.25 18.08
C GLU A 477 10.73 6.06 19.07
N ILE A 478 12.05 6.12 18.83
CA ILE A 478 12.94 7.08 19.49
C ILE A 478 13.16 8.27 18.55
N CYS A 479 12.42 9.34 18.82
CA CYS A 479 12.23 10.49 17.93
C CYS A 479 13.46 11.37 17.61
N ASP A 480 14.70 10.94 17.90
CA ASP A 480 15.91 11.74 17.69
C ASP A 480 17.19 10.97 17.35
N ASN A 481 17.07 9.74 16.86
CA ASN A 481 18.23 8.87 16.59
C ASN A 481 18.46 8.58 15.10
N GLY A 482 17.54 8.96 14.20
CA GLY A 482 17.61 8.73 12.76
C GLY A 482 17.43 7.26 12.34
N ILE A 483 16.79 6.45 13.18
CA ILE A 483 16.54 5.02 13.00
C ILE A 483 15.04 4.78 13.15
N ASP A 484 14.50 3.91 12.30
CA ASP A 484 13.14 3.38 12.41
C ASP A 484 13.13 2.32 13.52
N ASP A 485 12.78 2.70 14.74
CA ASP A 485 12.84 1.84 15.93
C ASP A 485 11.61 0.96 16.09
N ASP A 486 10.46 1.37 15.55
CA ASP A 486 9.22 0.59 15.61
C ASP A 486 8.92 -0.25 14.37
N GLY A 487 9.66 -0.03 13.29
CA GLY A 487 9.67 -0.84 12.07
C GLY A 487 8.58 -0.47 11.07
N ASP A 488 7.91 0.68 11.24
CA ASP A 488 6.82 1.13 10.37
C ASP A 488 7.31 1.80 9.07
N GLY A 489 8.63 1.99 8.94
CA GLY A 489 9.30 2.59 7.80
C GLY A 489 9.49 4.09 7.88
N LEU A 490 9.12 4.74 8.98
CA LEU A 490 9.28 6.16 9.25
C LEU A 490 10.39 6.35 10.30
N ILE A 491 11.01 7.53 10.32
CA ILE A 491 12.10 7.85 11.26
C ILE A 491 11.85 9.19 11.93
N ASP A 492 12.13 9.29 13.21
CA ASP A 492 12.09 10.53 14.00
C ASP A 492 10.80 11.36 13.75
N CYS A 493 10.92 12.63 13.33
CA CYS A 493 9.79 13.51 13.04
C CYS A 493 8.95 13.11 11.82
N GLU A 494 9.39 12.14 11.01
CA GLU A 494 8.58 11.59 9.92
C GLU A 494 7.49 10.64 10.44
N ASP A 495 7.72 10.05 11.61
CA ASP A 495 6.77 9.16 12.28
C ASP A 495 5.69 9.98 13.02
N PRO A 496 4.39 9.75 12.75
CA PRO A 496 3.28 10.31 13.51
C PRO A 496 3.39 10.11 15.03
N SER A 497 4.00 9.02 15.49
CA SER A 497 4.23 8.71 16.90
C SER A 497 5.14 9.74 17.58
N CYS A 498 5.89 10.55 16.82
CA CYS A 498 6.74 11.63 17.31
C CYS A 498 6.06 13.01 17.31
N SER A 499 4.74 13.10 17.08
CA SER A 499 4.01 14.37 16.89
C SER A 499 4.12 15.39 18.03
N THR A 500 4.55 14.97 19.22
CA THR A 500 4.71 15.82 20.42
C THR A 500 6.17 15.96 20.87
N TYR A 501 7.12 15.37 20.14
CA TYR A 501 8.55 15.42 20.46
C TYR A 501 9.21 16.68 19.89
N GLY A 502 9.80 17.51 20.74
CA GLY A 502 10.55 18.71 20.30
C GLY A 502 9.75 19.62 19.37
N ASP A 503 10.30 19.89 18.18
CA ASP A 503 9.67 20.65 17.09
C ASP A 503 9.05 19.73 16.01
N CYS A 504 8.89 18.41 16.26
CA CYS A 504 8.28 17.43 15.35
C CYS A 504 6.75 17.60 15.22
N SER A 505 6.24 18.84 15.24
CA SER A 505 4.86 19.06 14.83
C SER A 505 4.73 18.64 13.37
N LEU A 506 3.78 17.75 13.05
CA LEU A 506 3.34 17.56 11.66
C LEU A 506 3.11 18.95 11.07
N SER A 507 3.96 19.33 10.13
CA SER A 507 4.04 20.71 9.71
C SER A 507 2.71 21.10 9.04
N LEU A 508 2.20 22.28 9.41
CA LEU A 508 1.11 22.98 8.71
C LEU A 508 1.62 23.53 7.38
N ASP A 509 2.36 22.70 6.63
CA ASP A 509 2.95 23.10 5.37
C ASP A 509 1.87 23.24 4.31
N ALA A 510 2.21 24.03 3.31
CA ALA A 510 1.35 24.27 2.17
C ALA A 510 1.03 22.96 1.44
N THR A 511 -0.23 22.74 1.08
CA THR A 511 -0.58 21.71 0.10
C THR A 511 -0.14 22.16 -1.30
N THR A 512 0.07 21.18 -2.18
CA THR A 512 0.14 21.43 -3.62
C THR A 512 -1.16 22.07 -4.11
N GLY A 513 -1.10 22.97 -5.10
CA GLY A 513 -2.29 23.67 -5.61
C GLY A 513 -2.97 22.91 -6.75
N SER A 514 -4.27 23.06 -6.89
CA SER A 514 -5.06 22.43 -7.96
C SER A 514 -4.67 22.91 -9.37
N SER A 515 -4.03 24.09 -9.49
CA SER A 515 -3.56 24.66 -10.77
C SER A 515 -2.44 23.86 -11.46
N ASP A 516 -1.70 23.06 -10.69
CA ASP A 516 -0.70 22.14 -11.23
C ASP A 516 -1.37 20.92 -11.89
N GLY A 517 -2.60 20.62 -11.46
CA GLY A 517 -3.53 19.75 -12.16
C GLY A 517 -3.24 18.26 -12.04
N GLY A 518 -2.35 17.84 -11.11
CA GLY A 518 -2.10 16.44 -10.77
C GLY A 518 -2.02 15.53 -12.01
N LEU A 519 -1.09 15.82 -12.92
CA LEU A 519 -0.99 15.13 -14.21
C LEU A 519 -0.08 13.88 -14.11
N GLU A 520 -0.65 12.75 -14.49
CA GLU A 520 0.01 11.46 -14.69
C GLU A 520 0.03 11.10 -16.18
N SER A 521 1.04 10.34 -16.64
CA SER A 521 0.97 9.69 -17.95
C SER A 521 0.59 8.21 -17.78
N ASN A 522 -0.57 7.80 -18.30
CA ASN A 522 -0.98 6.40 -18.42
C ASN A 522 -0.55 5.79 -19.78
N ASN A 523 0.70 6.01 -20.18
CA ASN A 523 1.31 5.69 -21.49
C ASN A 523 0.72 6.45 -22.71
N ARG A 524 -0.49 7.00 -22.61
CA ARG A 524 -1.16 7.75 -23.68
C ARG A 524 -0.75 9.22 -23.76
N LEU A 525 -0.28 9.79 -22.65
CA LEU A 525 -0.28 11.25 -22.43
C LEU A 525 1.08 11.88 -22.20
N SER A 526 2.14 11.09 -22.06
CA SER A 526 3.51 11.56 -21.84
C SER A 526 3.90 12.70 -22.79
N GLU A 527 3.68 12.53 -24.10
CA GLU A 527 3.99 13.56 -25.10
C GLU A 527 3.14 14.84 -24.96
N GLN A 528 1.86 14.71 -24.62
CA GLN A 528 0.96 15.86 -24.48
C GLN A 528 1.29 16.68 -23.23
N ILE A 529 1.61 15.98 -22.13
CA ILE A 529 2.07 16.58 -20.87
C ILE A 529 3.43 17.26 -21.08
N ASN A 530 4.35 16.59 -21.78
CA ASN A 530 5.64 17.17 -22.17
C ASN A 530 5.48 18.47 -22.97
N LYS A 531 4.59 18.45 -23.97
CA LYS A 531 4.29 19.63 -24.79
C LYS A 531 3.66 20.77 -23.99
N ARG A 532 2.72 20.46 -23.08
CA ARG A 532 2.12 21.44 -22.17
C ARG A 532 3.18 22.09 -21.29
N ASN A 533 4.02 21.28 -20.64
CA ASN A 533 5.03 21.75 -19.70
C ASN A 533 6.11 22.55 -20.42
N PHE A 534 6.54 22.11 -21.60
CA PHE A 534 7.43 22.89 -22.48
C PHE A 534 6.83 24.26 -22.82
N ASN A 535 5.56 24.31 -23.20
CA ASN A 535 4.89 25.58 -23.51
C ASN A 535 4.81 26.50 -22.27
N ARG A 536 4.53 25.95 -21.08
CA ARG A 536 4.55 26.71 -19.83
C ARG A 536 5.93 27.28 -19.51
N ALA A 537 6.99 26.47 -19.67
CA ALA A 537 8.37 26.93 -19.49
C ALA A 537 8.74 28.01 -20.52
N LYS A 538 8.36 27.84 -21.79
CA LYS A 538 8.63 28.78 -22.87
C LYS A 538 7.91 30.13 -22.68
N THR A 539 6.69 30.12 -22.14
CA THR A 539 5.92 31.35 -21.89
C THR A 539 6.16 31.96 -20.51
N GLY A 540 6.97 31.31 -19.66
CA GLY A 540 7.17 31.73 -18.27
C GLY A 540 5.88 31.68 -17.45
N TYR A 541 4.99 30.72 -17.73
CA TYR A 541 3.71 30.61 -17.04
C TYR A 541 3.90 30.24 -15.56
N THR A 542 3.28 31.03 -14.69
CA THR A 542 3.15 30.77 -13.26
C THR A 542 1.75 31.11 -12.81
N PHE A 543 1.11 30.27 -11.99
CA PHE A 543 -0.19 30.59 -11.42
C PHE A 543 -0.07 31.73 -10.40
N ASP A 544 -0.78 32.83 -10.63
CA ASP A 544 -0.81 33.98 -9.71
C ASP A 544 -2.04 33.92 -8.81
N ARG A 545 -1.82 33.41 -7.58
CA ARG A 545 -2.85 33.32 -6.54
C ARG A 545 -3.46 34.68 -6.19
N ASN A 546 -2.71 35.79 -6.29
CA ASN A 546 -3.21 37.10 -5.88
C ASN A 546 -4.28 37.64 -6.83
N SER A 547 -4.14 37.34 -8.13
CA SER A 547 -5.10 37.76 -9.16
C SER A 547 -6.19 36.73 -9.44
N ALA A 548 -6.10 35.52 -8.88
CA ALA A 548 -7.13 34.49 -8.99
C ALA A 548 -8.51 34.95 -8.47
N ARG A 549 -9.58 34.45 -9.09
CA ARG A 549 -10.96 34.77 -8.70
C ARG A 549 -11.26 34.13 -7.34
N ARG A 550 -11.87 34.90 -6.42
CA ARG A 550 -12.35 34.36 -5.14
C ARG A 550 -13.70 33.68 -5.35
N VAL A 551 -13.83 32.46 -4.85
CA VAL A 551 -15.07 31.70 -4.84
C VAL A 551 -15.82 32.05 -3.57
N ILE A 552 -17.07 32.52 -3.71
CA ILE A 552 -17.86 33.03 -2.59
C ILE A 552 -19.13 32.21 -2.49
N LYS A 553 -19.52 31.87 -1.26
CA LYS A 553 -20.76 31.13 -0.96
C LYS A 553 -21.98 31.93 -1.41
N LYS A 554 -22.64 31.47 -2.48
CA LYS A 554 -23.84 32.10 -3.04
C LYS A 554 -25.07 31.70 -2.22
N GLY A 555 -26.12 32.53 -2.22
CA GLY A 555 -27.39 32.21 -1.54
C GLY A 555 -28.14 30.98 -2.07
N VAL A 556 -27.68 30.39 -3.18
CA VAL A 556 -28.18 29.13 -3.79
C VAL A 556 -27.33 27.90 -3.43
N TYR A 557 -26.32 28.06 -2.57
CA TYR A 557 -25.48 26.96 -2.07
C TYR A 557 -26.35 25.89 -1.40
N ALA A 558 -26.02 24.61 -1.62
CA ALA A 558 -26.78 23.47 -1.11
C ALA A 558 -28.29 23.54 -1.43
N GLN A 559 -28.67 24.07 -2.59
CA GLN A 559 -30.05 24.05 -3.08
C GLN A 559 -30.19 23.24 -4.37
N ARG A 560 -31.30 22.51 -4.46
CA ARG A 560 -31.71 21.78 -5.66
C ARG A 560 -32.28 22.74 -6.71
N ALA A 561 -31.71 22.74 -7.92
CA ALA A 561 -32.22 23.54 -9.02
C ALA A 561 -33.56 22.97 -9.55
N THR A 562 -34.50 23.83 -9.93
CA THR A 562 -35.83 23.40 -10.44
C THR A 562 -35.78 22.60 -11.74
N ASN A 563 -34.66 22.66 -12.47
CA ASN A 563 -34.49 22.03 -13.79
C ASN A 563 -33.46 20.88 -13.77
N ASN A 564 -33.02 20.41 -12.60
CA ASN A 564 -31.93 19.42 -12.44
C ASN A 564 -30.57 19.78 -13.08
N ASN A 565 -30.39 21.00 -13.59
CA ASN A 565 -29.10 21.49 -14.09
C ASN A 565 -28.20 21.96 -12.92
N PHE A 566 -26.93 21.58 -12.98
CA PHE A 566 -25.86 22.02 -12.06
C PHE A 566 -24.54 22.11 -12.84
N SER A 567 -23.57 22.76 -12.23
CA SER A 567 -22.18 22.92 -12.70
C SER A 567 -21.21 22.32 -11.70
N LEU A 568 -19.94 22.12 -12.07
CA LEU A 568 -18.93 21.61 -11.14
C LEU A 568 -18.71 22.55 -9.93
N GLU A 569 -18.88 23.87 -10.09
CA GLU A 569 -18.79 24.84 -8.97
C GLU A 569 -19.86 24.58 -7.90
N ASP A 570 -21.00 23.95 -8.24
CA ASP A 570 -22.06 23.62 -7.27
C ASP A 570 -21.66 22.51 -6.27
N PHE A 571 -20.57 21.79 -6.52
CA PHE A 571 -20.06 20.70 -5.69
C PHE A 571 -18.83 21.09 -4.88
N ILE A 572 -18.48 22.39 -4.83
CA ILE A 572 -17.35 22.87 -4.05
C ILE A 572 -17.81 23.27 -2.64
N PRO A 573 -17.31 22.59 -1.59
CA PRO A 573 -17.49 22.98 -0.19
C PRO A 573 -17.02 24.42 0.08
N LEU A 574 -17.80 25.20 0.85
CA LEU A 574 -17.45 26.57 1.24
C LEU A 574 -17.88 26.83 2.70
N ASP A 575 -17.00 27.47 3.46
CA ASP A 575 -17.08 27.73 4.90
C ASP A 575 -17.14 26.44 5.74
N ILE A 576 -16.24 25.48 5.47
CA ILE A 576 -16.28 24.13 6.08
C ILE A 576 -15.05 23.83 6.96
N ILE A 577 -13.87 24.28 6.56
CA ILE A 577 -12.60 23.92 7.20
C ILE A 577 -11.92 25.14 7.85
N ASN A 578 -12.70 26.16 8.22
CA ASN A 578 -12.18 27.42 8.74
C ASN A 578 -11.13 28.05 7.81
N GLU A 579 -11.39 28.02 6.51
CA GLU A 579 -10.63 28.74 5.50
C GLU A 579 -10.91 30.25 5.56
N ASP A 580 -9.91 31.07 5.23
CA ASP A 580 -10.06 32.53 5.11
C ASP A 580 -10.63 32.90 3.73
N GLU A 581 -10.13 32.24 2.69
CA GLU A 581 -10.50 32.47 1.28
C GLU A 581 -10.44 31.16 0.49
N VAL A 582 -11.29 31.04 -0.53
CA VAL A 582 -11.20 30.00 -1.55
C VAL A 582 -10.94 30.66 -2.91
N ILE A 583 -9.93 30.19 -3.64
CA ILE A 583 -9.57 30.75 -4.94
C ILE A 583 -9.82 29.74 -6.06
N ASP A 584 -10.26 30.24 -7.22
CA ASP A 584 -10.38 29.47 -8.45
C ASP A 584 -8.98 29.25 -9.04
N ALA A 585 -8.56 27.99 -9.01
CA ALA A 585 -7.27 27.51 -9.47
C ALA A 585 -7.44 26.46 -10.57
N SER A 586 -8.54 26.56 -11.35
CA SER A 586 -8.93 25.57 -12.36
C SER A 586 -7.87 25.37 -13.45
N PRO A 587 -7.35 24.14 -13.64
CA PRO A 587 -6.40 23.82 -14.71
C PRO A 587 -7.15 23.53 -16.02
N SER A 588 -7.75 24.57 -16.60
CA SER A 588 -8.64 24.45 -17.79
C SER A 588 -7.97 23.87 -19.04
N ASP A 589 -6.64 23.90 -19.11
CA ASP A 589 -5.85 23.32 -20.20
C ASP A 589 -5.94 21.79 -20.26
N LEU A 590 -6.27 21.14 -19.14
CA LEU A 590 -6.39 19.68 -19.06
C LEU A 590 -7.54 19.09 -19.90
N VAL A 591 -8.59 19.85 -20.19
CA VAL A 591 -9.71 19.42 -21.06
C VAL A 591 -9.23 19.08 -22.47
N SER A 592 -8.12 19.69 -22.92
CA SER A 592 -7.55 19.44 -24.24
C SER A 592 -6.53 18.29 -24.29
N ILE A 593 -6.26 17.66 -23.15
CA ILE A 593 -5.20 16.66 -22.96
C ILE A 593 -5.81 15.34 -22.46
N THR A 594 -6.65 15.42 -21.45
CA THR A 594 -7.25 14.27 -20.76
C THR A 594 -8.61 13.90 -21.34
N ASN A 595 -9.24 12.85 -20.81
CA ASN A 595 -10.63 12.48 -21.11
C ASN A 595 -11.69 13.39 -20.45
N ALA A 596 -11.29 14.45 -19.75
CA ALA A 596 -12.20 15.40 -19.13
C ALA A 596 -12.94 16.26 -20.16
N THR A 597 -14.24 16.45 -19.95
CA THR A 597 -15.08 17.38 -20.73
C THR A 597 -15.27 18.72 -20.02
N GLU A 598 -15.21 18.74 -18.69
CA GLU A 598 -15.29 19.95 -17.86
C GLU A 598 -14.38 19.77 -16.63
N ILE A 599 -13.72 20.84 -16.19
CA ILE A 599 -12.83 20.83 -15.03
C ILE A 599 -13.05 22.11 -14.22
N TYR A 600 -13.09 21.96 -12.90
CA TYR A 600 -13.14 23.06 -11.95
C TYR A 600 -12.29 22.73 -10.72
N GLY A 601 -11.31 23.59 -10.42
CA GLY A 601 -10.36 23.39 -9.33
C GLY A 601 -10.34 24.58 -8.38
N VAL A 602 -10.22 24.31 -7.09
CA VAL A 602 -10.08 25.35 -6.05
C VAL A 602 -8.97 25.04 -5.07
N ASP A 603 -8.37 26.11 -4.53
CA ASP A 603 -7.44 26.05 -3.39
C ASP A 603 -8.05 26.80 -2.20
N TYR A 604 -8.00 26.18 -1.02
CA TYR A 604 -8.46 26.72 0.25
C TYR A 604 -7.28 27.33 0.99
N LEU A 605 -7.40 28.61 1.35
CA LEU A 605 -6.30 29.37 1.97
C LEU A 605 -6.59 29.62 3.45
N ARG A 606 -5.59 29.41 4.30
CA ARG A 606 -5.56 29.86 5.69
C ARG A 606 -4.25 30.62 5.91
N ASN A 607 -4.32 31.87 6.38
CA ASN A 607 -3.17 32.78 6.45
C ASN A 607 -2.38 32.90 5.13
N ASN A 608 -3.07 32.88 3.99
CA ASN A 608 -2.49 32.91 2.63
C ASN A 608 -1.62 31.68 2.28
N ILE A 609 -1.74 30.59 3.05
CA ILE A 609 -1.12 29.29 2.79
C ILE A 609 -2.22 28.33 2.30
N PRO A 610 -2.04 27.60 1.19
CA PRO A 610 -2.99 26.58 0.77
C PRO A 610 -2.96 25.41 1.75
N VAL A 611 -4.11 25.10 2.34
CA VAL A 611 -4.26 23.99 3.32
C VAL A 611 -5.07 22.82 2.76
N ALA A 612 -5.79 23.05 1.68
CA ALA A 612 -6.54 22.03 0.96
C ALA A 612 -6.76 22.46 -0.50
N SER A 613 -7.06 21.47 -1.35
CA SER A 613 -7.49 21.68 -2.73
C SER A 613 -8.50 20.62 -3.14
N ILE A 614 -9.41 21.00 -4.04
CA ILE A 614 -10.37 20.10 -4.67
C ILE A 614 -10.30 20.28 -6.17
N LEU A 615 -10.21 19.16 -6.89
CA LEU A 615 -10.32 19.09 -8.34
C LEU A 615 -11.58 18.30 -8.70
N ALA A 616 -12.61 19.01 -9.17
CA ALA A 616 -13.86 18.44 -9.67
C ALA A 616 -13.80 18.33 -11.20
N ILE A 617 -14.14 17.15 -11.73
CA ILE A 617 -13.94 16.82 -13.14
C ILE A 617 -15.14 16.06 -13.68
N LYS A 618 -15.64 16.45 -14.85
CA LYS A 618 -16.66 15.68 -15.57
C LYS A 618 -16.03 14.91 -16.73
N THR A 619 -16.42 13.65 -16.88
CA THR A 619 -16.05 12.76 -17.99
C THR A 619 -17.31 12.11 -18.57
N GLU A 620 -17.32 11.78 -19.86
CA GLU A 620 -18.51 11.19 -20.52
C GLU A 620 -18.39 9.68 -20.82
N ASN A 621 -17.18 9.13 -20.86
CA ASN A 621 -16.93 7.76 -21.30
C ASN A 621 -16.07 6.97 -20.29
N GLY A 622 -16.48 6.96 -19.02
CA GLY A 622 -15.75 6.33 -17.90
C GLY A 622 -15.17 7.35 -16.92
N VAL A 623 -14.56 6.85 -15.84
CA VAL A 623 -13.92 7.65 -14.78
C VAL A 623 -12.75 8.49 -15.33
N TYR A 624 -12.37 9.55 -14.62
CA TYR A 624 -11.18 10.32 -14.94
C TYR A 624 -9.92 9.45 -14.88
N GLU A 625 -9.08 9.52 -15.91
CA GLU A 625 -8.02 8.52 -16.15
C GLU A 625 -6.71 8.77 -15.36
N HIS A 626 -6.74 9.64 -14.36
CA HIS A 626 -5.58 10.02 -13.54
C HIS A 626 -5.96 10.19 -12.07
N THR A 627 -5.13 9.68 -11.18
CA THR A 627 -5.26 9.87 -9.73
C THR A 627 -3.96 10.39 -9.13
N LYS A 628 -4.06 11.26 -8.13
CA LYS A 628 -2.90 11.94 -7.53
C LYS A 628 -1.84 11.00 -6.93
N TYR A 629 -2.25 9.86 -6.36
CA TYR A 629 -1.37 8.97 -5.59
C TYR A 629 -0.59 7.94 -6.43
N ILE A 630 -0.96 7.70 -7.69
CA ILE A 630 -0.32 6.64 -8.48
C ILE A 630 1.06 7.07 -9.01
N CYS A 631 1.16 8.24 -9.62
CA CYS A 631 2.31 8.64 -10.42
C CYS A 631 3.50 9.24 -9.64
N ASP A 632 3.21 9.93 -8.54
CA ASP A 632 4.21 10.76 -7.86
C ASP A 632 5.32 9.90 -7.23
N ARG A 633 5.00 8.64 -6.95
CA ARG A 633 5.83 7.64 -6.26
C ARG A 633 7.12 7.30 -7.00
N LEU A 634 7.08 7.35 -8.34
CA LEU A 634 8.25 7.07 -9.19
C LEU A 634 9.05 8.34 -9.54
N LEU A 635 8.55 9.51 -9.11
CA LEU A 635 9.13 10.83 -9.37
C LEU A 635 9.64 11.50 -8.08
N GLY A 636 9.90 10.69 -7.05
CA GLY A 636 10.50 11.09 -5.79
C GLY A 636 9.53 11.37 -4.63
N ALA A 637 8.22 11.30 -4.85
CA ALA A 637 7.29 11.28 -3.73
C ALA A 637 7.23 9.88 -3.10
N GLU A 638 6.69 9.78 -1.89
CA GLU A 638 6.50 8.53 -1.18
C GLU A 638 5.03 8.36 -0.81
N LEU A 639 4.49 7.17 -1.04
CA LEU A 639 3.20 6.75 -0.52
C LEU A 639 3.43 6.10 0.84
N ILE A 640 3.02 6.80 1.89
CA ILE A 640 3.32 6.46 3.27
C ILE A 640 2.34 5.40 3.78
N SER A 641 1.04 5.61 3.52
CA SER A 641 0.01 4.65 3.88
C SER A 641 -1.19 4.71 2.94
N VAL A 642 -1.90 3.59 2.84
CA VAL A 642 -3.18 3.47 2.16
C VAL A 642 -4.14 2.75 3.10
N ASN A 643 -5.17 3.46 3.53
CA ASN A 643 -6.13 2.97 4.53
C ASN A 643 -7.53 3.50 4.18
N THR A 644 -8.50 3.22 5.03
CA THR A 644 -9.88 3.68 4.84
C THR A 644 -10.22 4.92 5.67
N ILE A 645 -11.17 5.70 5.17
CA ILE A 645 -11.88 6.76 5.87
C ILE A 645 -13.39 6.49 5.76
N ASP A 646 -14.12 6.51 6.87
CA ASP A 646 -15.57 6.29 6.86
C ASP A 646 -16.28 7.64 6.78
N ILE A 647 -17.15 7.81 5.79
CA ILE A 647 -17.95 9.02 5.62
C ILE A 647 -19.42 8.61 5.42
N ASN A 648 -20.27 9.00 6.36
CA ASN A 648 -21.70 8.66 6.39
C ASN A 648 -21.96 7.13 6.42
N GLY A 649 -21.13 6.36 7.12
CA GLY A 649 -21.25 4.91 7.24
C GLY A 649 -20.82 4.16 5.98
N GLN A 650 -19.97 4.77 5.16
CA GLN A 650 -19.43 4.21 3.92
C GLN A 650 -17.91 4.37 3.94
N SER A 651 -17.20 3.28 3.69
CA SER A 651 -15.73 3.25 3.68
C SER A 651 -15.17 3.70 2.34
N PHE A 652 -14.28 4.69 2.35
CA PHE A 652 -13.57 5.23 1.18
C PHE A 652 -12.07 5.05 1.35
N ILE A 653 -11.34 4.95 0.23
CA ILE A 653 -9.88 4.86 0.28
C ILE A 653 -9.28 6.24 0.52
N LYS A 654 -8.43 6.34 1.55
CA LYS A 654 -7.54 7.49 1.80
C LYS A 654 -6.08 7.06 1.62
N SER A 655 -5.24 8.00 1.22
CA SER A 655 -3.79 7.79 1.14
C SER A 655 -3.01 8.97 1.72
N ILE A 656 -1.84 8.70 2.28
CA ILE A 656 -0.90 9.71 2.75
C ILE A 656 0.29 9.76 1.80
N ILE A 657 0.55 10.92 1.21
CA ILE A 657 1.66 11.15 0.28
C ILE A 657 2.65 12.11 0.93
N LYS A 658 3.93 11.76 0.92
CA LYS A 658 5.04 12.66 1.20
C LYS A 658 5.61 13.17 -0.13
N ASN A 659 5.48 14.47 -0.37
CA ASN A 659 5.99 15.11 -1.57
C ASN A 659 7.53 15.21 -1.55
N VAL A 660 8.11 15.49 -2.72
CA VAL A 660 9.57 15.65 -2.90
C VAL A 660 10.16 16.76 -2.03
N ASP A 661 9.37 17.79 -1.71
CA ASP A 661 9.77 18.89 -0.83
C ASP A 661 9.64 18.57 0.66
N GLY A 662 9.20 17.36 1.01
CA GLY A 662 9.01 16.87 2.38
C GLY A 662 7.61 17.10 2.95
N THR A 663 6.72 17.81 2.24
CA THR A 663 5.36 18.10 2.72
C THR A 663 4.45 16.87 2.65
N TYR A 664 3.53 16.73 3.62
CA TYR A 664 2.56 15.64 3.67
C TYR A 664 1.18 16.07 3.17
N GLU A 665 0.51 15.18 2.44
CA GLU A 665 -0.86 15.38 1.97
C GLU A 665 -1.70 14.14 2.22
N PHE A 666 -2.87 14.35 2.83
CA PHE A 666 -3.93 13.34 2.93
C PHE A 666 -4.82 13.47 1.70
N VAL A 667 -5.06 12.37 1.00
CA VAL A 667 -5.77 12.35 -0.28
C VAL A 667 -6.97 11.43 -0.22
N LEU A 668 -8.10 11.90 -0.76
CA LEU A 668 -9.34 11.16 -0.96
C LEU A 668 -9.76 11.30 -2.42
N SER A 669 -10.19 10.19 -3.04
CA SER A 669 -10.78 10.20 -4.37
C SER A 669 -12.11 9.45 -4.39
N LEU A 670 -13.12 10.09 -4.97
CA LEU A 670 -14.45 9.50 -5.16
C LEU A 670 -15.06 10.00 -6.47
N SER A 671 -15.96 9.21 -7.03
CA SER A 671 -16.65 9.54 -8.28
C SER A 671 -18.13 9.26 -8.17
N ALA A 672 -18.96 10.16 -8.71
CA ALA A 672 -20.40 10.01 -8.78
C ALA A 672 -20.82 9.73 -10.22
N LYS A 673 -21.50 8.60 -10.46
CA LYS A 673 -22.09 8.27 -11.76
C LYS A 673 -23.59 8.50 -11.76
N VAL A 674 -24.12 8.92 -12.91
CA VAL A 674 -25.57 9.11 -13.09
C VAL A 674 -26.26 7.77 -13.32
N VAL A 675 -27.30 7.48 -12.52
CA VAL A 675 -28.08 6.23 -12.62
C VAL A 675 -29.58 6.52 -12.68
N ASN A 676 -30.39 5.49 -12.96
CA ASN A 676 -31.86 5.58 -13.04
C ASN A 676 -32.35 6.63 -14.04
N ASN A 677 -31.84 6.60 -15.28
CA ASN A 677 -32.14 7.57 -16.33
C ASN A 677 -31.87 9.02 -15.87
N ASP A 678 -30.70 9.27 -15.30
CA ASP A 678 -30.27 10.57 -14.80
C ASP A 678 -31.08 11.09 -13.58
N GLY A 679 -31.78 10.19 -12.87
CA GLY A 679 -32.59 10.53 -11.69
C GLY A 679 -31.81 10.55 -10.37
N ASN A 680 -30.70 9.82 -10.29
CA ASN A 680 -29.93 9.58 -9.06
C ASN A 680 -28.42 9.61 -9.32
N PHE A 681 -27.65 9.72 -8.25
CA PHE A 681 -26.24 9.34 -8.26
C PHE A 681 -26.03 7.95 -7.64
N ALA A 682 -24.99 7.27 -8.10
CA ALA A 682 -24.32 6.19 -7.40
C ALA A 682 -22.86 6.61 -7.18
N ILE A 683 -22.29 6.29 -6.02
CA ILE A 683 -20.93 6.69 -5.64
C ILE A 683 -19.99 5.50 -5.75
N GLU A 684 -18.80 5.74 -6.31
CA GLU A 684 -17.73 4.76 -6.46
C GLU A 684 -16.39 5.33 -6.00
N SER A 685 -15.62 4.52 -5.26
CA SER A 685 -14.25 4.82 -4.84
C SER A 685 -13.43 3.54 -4.97
N HIS A 686 -12.55 3.51 -5.98
CA HIS A 686 -11.71 2.37 -6.27
C HIS A 686 -10.25 2.79 -6.44
N TRP A 687 -9.33 1.92 -6.04
CA TRP A 687 -7.89 2.13 -6.22
C TRP A 687 -7.49 2.06 -7.71
N ASN A 688 -8.00 1.05 -8.42
CA ASN A 688 -7.69 0.81 -9.83
C ASN A 688 -8.79 1.32 -10.76
N LEU A 689 -8.37 1.92 -11.88
CA LEU A 689 -9.28 2.47 -12.88
C LEU A 689 -10.15 1.41 -13.57
N ASP A 690 -9.69 0.16 -13.62
CA ASP A 690 -10.39 -0.95 -14.28
C ASP A 690 -11.62 -1.46 -13.50
N GLN A 691 -11.79 -1.05 -12.25
CA GLN A 691 -12.98 -1.35 -11.44
C GLN A 691 -14.17 -0.45 -11.75
N TYR A 692 -13.91 0.74 -12.32
CA TYR A 692 -14.96 1.70 -12.65
C TYR A 692 -15.74 1.28 -13.90
N GLU A 693 -17.04 1.59 -13.91
CA GLU A 693 -17.90 1.29 -15.05
C GLU A 693 -17.49 2.07 -16.31
N GLN A 694 -17.38 1.38 -17.45
CA GLN A 694 -17.03 2.00 -18.72
C GLN A 694 -18.25 2.60 -19.44
N ASN A 695 -18.03 3.61 -20.29
CA ASN A 695 -19.06 4.24 -21.12
C ASN A 695 -20.20 4.92 -20.33
N VAL A 696 -19.89 5.44 -19.14
CA VAL A 696 -20.82 6.19 -18.29
C VAL A 696 -20.24 7.58 -17.97
N THR A 697 -21.12 8.57 -17.78
CA THR A 697 -20.73 9.90 -17.31
C THR A 697 -20.40 9.86 -15.82
N PHE A 698 -19.20 10.34 -15.46
CA PHE A 698 -18.77 10.51 -14.07
C PHE A 698 -18.52 11.98 -13.73
N TYR A 699 -18.77 12.29 -12.47
CA TYR A 699 -18.31 13.48 -11.77
C TYR A 699 -17.28 13.03 -10.74
N ASN A 700 -16.02 13.30 -11.02
CA ASN A 700 -14.86 12.79 -10.30
C ASN A 700 -14.33 13.89 -9.37
N PHE A 701 -13.95 13.51 -8.16
CA PHE A 701 -13.46 14.42 -7.14
C PHE A 701 -12.14 13.90 -6.60
N GLN A 702 -11.09 14.72 -6.73
CA GLN A 702 -9.82 14.51 -6.05
C GLN A 702 -9.67 15.61 -5.01
N ILE A 703 -9.52 15.20 -3.74
CA ILE A 703 -9.44 16.08 -2.59
C ILE A 703 -8.10 15.79 -1.91
N TRP A 704 -7.33 16.84 -1.62
CA TRP A 704 -6.14 16.68 -0.79
C TRP A 704 -5.99 17.83 0.19
N THR A 705 -5.48 17.51 1.37
CA THR A 705 -5.37 18.43 2.51
C THR A 705 -4.08 18.18 3.26
N ASN A 706 -3.65 19.13 4.09
CA ASN A 706 -2.55 18.94 5.03
C ASN A 706 -3.01 18.40 6.41
N SER A 707 -4.30 18.07 6.55
CA SER A 707 -4.89 17.52 7.78
C SER A 707 -5.99 16.52 7.46
N ILE A 708 -5.99 15.37 8.15
CA ILE A 708 -7.01 14.33 8.01
C ILE A 708 -8.42 14.83 8.37
N ASP A 709 -8.53 15.74 9.34
CA ASP A 709 -9.82 16.32 9.77
C ASP A 709 -10.45 17.17 8.67
N ASP A 710 -9.62 17.97 7.99
CA ASP A 710 -10.05 18.80 6.88
C ASP A 710 -10.41 17.92 5.67
N LEU A 711 -9.71 16.79 5.46
CA LEU A 711 -10.06 15.80 4.43
C LEU A 711 -11.44 15.20 4.69
N PHE A 712 -11.70 14.75 5.91
CA PHE A 712 -12.96 14.18 6.34
C PHE A 712 -14.13 15.16 6.12
N LYS A 713 -14.00 16.41 6.59
CA LYS A 713 -15.03 17.44 6.47
C LYS A 713 -15.33 17.81 5.02
N LEU A 714 -14.29 17.96 4.18
CA LEU A 714 -14.48 18.25 2.75
C LEU A 714 -15.15 17.08 2.03
N GLY A 715 -14.73 15.83 2.29
CA GLY A 715 -15.36 14.64 1.72
C GLY A 715 -16.84 14.53 2.09
N GLN A 716 -17.16 14.77 3.36
CA GLN A 716 -18.54 14.78 3.85
C GLN A 716 -19.40 15.84 3.14
N GLU A 717 -18.90 17.07 3.01
CA GLU A 717 -19.63 18.13 2.34
C GLU A 717 -19.80 17.88 0.84
N VAL A 718 -18.80 17.30 0.16
CA VAL A 718 -18.93 16.91 -1.27
C VAL A 718 -20.07 15.90 -1.46
N LEU A 719 -20.15 14.86 -0.63
CA LEU A 719 -21.25 13.89 -0.69
C LEU A 719 -22.60 14.53 -0.39
N PHE A 720 -22.67 15.43 0.60
CA PHE A 720 -23.87 16.18 0.89
C PHE A 720 -24.33 17.03 -0.30
N LEU A 721 -23.42 17.77 -0.94
CA LEU A 721 -23.72 18.58 -2.12
C LEU A 721 -24.19 17.73 -3.31
N LEU A 722 -23.59 16.56 -3.51
CA LEU A 722 -24.04 15.58 -4.52
C LEU A 722 -25.49 15.13 -4.24
N ASP A 723 -25.77 14.70 -3.02
CA ASP A 723 -27.10 14.20 -2.60
C ASP A 723 -28.21 15.26 -2.73
N VAL A 724 -27.88 16.51 -2.41
CA VAL A 724 -28.78 17.67 -2.61
C VAL A 724 -29.17 17.84 -4.08
N LYS A 725 -28.23 17.66 -5.02
CA LYS A 725 -28.51 17.81 -6.45
C LYS A 725 -29.26 16.61 -7.00
N LYS A 726 -28.83 15.39 -6.66
CA LYS A 726 -29.54 14.14 -6.96
C LYS A 726 -29.30 13.15 -5.82
N LEU A 727 -30.38 12.52 -5.36
CA LEU A 727 -30.30 11.53 -4.28
C LEU A 727 -29.28 10.43 -4.62
N ILE A 728 -28.38 10.17 -3.70
CA ILE A 728 -27.44 9.05 -3.74
C ILE A 728 -28.24 7.79 -3.42
N SER A 729 -28.17 6.83 -4.35
CA SER A 729 -28.98 5.61 -4.29
C SER A 729 -28.20 4.38 -3.84
N THR A 730 -26.90 4.34 -4.11
CA THR A 730 -26.01 3.20 -3.86
C THR A 730 -24.55 3.67 -3.75
N TYR A 731 -23.76 2.87 -3.06
CA TYR A 731 -22.30 2.99 -2.97
C TYR A 731 -21.67 1.67 -3.45
N ASN A 732 -20.55 1.75 -4.14
CA ASN A 732 -19.76 0.60 -4.59
C ASN A 732 -18.28 0.99 -4.48
N ASN A 733 -17.65 0.65 -3.36
CA ASN A 733 -16.27 1.02 -3.06
C ASN A 733 -15.41 -0.24 -2.93
N SER A 734 -14.14 -0.17 -3.31
CA SER A 734 -13.20 -1.28 -3.10
C SER A 734 -12.40 -1.12 -1.81
N THR A 735 -11.78 -2.20 -1.36
CA THR A 735 -10.77 -2.18 -0.31
C THR A 735 -9.45 -1.59 -0.83
N PRO A 736 -8.60 -1.04 0.06
CA PRO A 736 -7.25 -0.60 -0.29
C PRO A 736 -6.34 -1.80 -0.68
N PRO A 737 -5.25 -1.57 -1.43
CA PRO A 737 -4.23 -2.59 -1.66
C PRO A 737 -3.50 -2.96 -0.36
N THR A 738 -3.27 -4.26 -0.15
CA THR A 738 -2.46 -4.76 0.98
C THR A 738 -0.97 -4.82 0.66
N VAL A 739 -0.62 -4.77 -0.63
CA VAL A 739 0.76 -4.68 -1.11
C VAL A 739 0.86 -3.56 -2.14
N PHE A 740 1.74 -2.59 -1.91
CA PHE A 740 1.86 -1.41 -2.78
C PHE A 740 3.30 -0.90 -2.86
N VAL A 741 3.62 -0.18 -3.94
CA VAL A 741 4.91 0.50 -4.07
C VAL A 741 4.86 1.78 -3.24
N ARG A 742 5.71 1.90 -2.23
CA ARG A 742 5.88 3.14 -1.46
C ARG A 742 6.59 4.20 -2.28
N LYS A 743 7.72 3.85 -2.88
CA LYS A 743 8.51 4.75 -3.74
C LYS A 743 9.33 3.98 -4.74
N GLY A 744 9.75 4.66 -5.79
CA GLY A 744 10.72 4.11 -6.70
C GLY A 744 11.43 5.16 -7.53
N LYS A 745 12.44 4.71 -8.27
CA LYS A 745 13.18 5.53 -9.22
C LYS A 745 13.74 4.66 -10.33
N TYR A 746 13.81 5.22 -11.52
CA TYR A 746 14.53 4.60 -12.63
C TYR A 746 15.96 5.17 -12.69
N VAL A 747 16.96 4.30 -12.63
CA VAL A 747 18.37 4.66 -12.68
C VAL A 747 19.15 3.61 -13.49
N ASN A 748 19.87 4.05 -14.52
CA ASN A 748 20.79 3.21 -15.30
C ASN A 748 20.17 1.91 -15.86
N GLY A 749 18.96 1.98 -16.40
CA GLY A 749 18.30 0.81 -16.98
C GLY A 749 17.63 -0.14 -15.97
N ALA A 750 17.56 0.25 -14.70
CA ALA A 750 16.89 -0.51 -13.67
C ALA A 750 15.86 0.35 -12.93
N LEU A 751 14.78 -0.28 -12.50
CA LEU A 751 13.75 0.29 -11.64
C LEU A 751 14.02 -0.16 -10.20
N ASP A 752 14.44 0.78 -9.36
CA ASP A 752 14.58 0.57 -7.91
C ASP A 752 13.23 0.88 -7.26
N LEU A 753 12.62 -0.09 -6.58
CA LEU A 753 11.33 0.00 -5.91
C LEU A 753 11.47 -0.34 -4.43
N GLN A 754 10.68 0.34 -3.61
CA GLN A 754 10.41 -0.07 -2.23
C GLN A 754 8.94 -0.47 -2.12
N ILE A 755 8.69 -1.70 -1.68
CA ILE A 755 7.37 -2.31 -1.60
C ILE A 755 6.98 -2.44 -0.13
N ILE A 756 5.74 -2.08 0.18
CA ILE A 756 5.09 -2.28 1.48
C ILE A 756 4.18 -3.50 1.38
N ASN A 757 4.28 -4.40 2.35
CA ASN A 757 3.57 -5.68 2.41
C ASN A 757 2.82 -5.79 3.74
N MET A 758 1.57 -5.35 3.77
CA MET A 758 0.78 -5.23 5.00
C MET A 758 0.23 -6.57 5.50
N ASN A 759 -0.05 -7.50 4.59
CA ASN A 759 -0.64 -8.80 4.92
C ASN A 759 0.39 -9.94 5.01
N ALA A 760 1.68 -9.59 5.11
CA ALA A 760 2.79 -10.55 5.21
C ALA A 760 2.78 -11.61 4.09
N THR A 761 2.36 -11.24 2.88
CA THR A 761 2.36 -12.16 1.74
C THR A 761 3.77 -12.64 1.41
N GLU A 762 3.92 -13.92 1.06
CA GLU A 762 5.22 -14.50 0.66
C GLU A 762 5.74 -13.97 -0.69
N THR A 763 4.85 -13.83 -1.68
CA THR A 763 5.20 -13.46 -3.06
C THR A 763 4.16 -12.59 -3.74
N ILE A 764 4.59 -11.72 -4.65
CA ILE A 764 3.71 -10.97 -5.56
C ILE A 764 4.02 -11.28 -7.02
N HIS A 765 3.03 -11.05 -7.87
CA HIS A 765 3.18 -10.96 -9.31
C HIS A 765 3.47 -9.52 -9.72
N PHE A 766 4.47 -9.33 -10.58
CA PHE A 766 4.80 -8.07 -11.24
C PHE A 766 4.52 -8.24 -12.72
N ASP A 767 3.57 -7.47 -13.25
CA ASP A 767 3.16 -7.50 -14.66
C ASP A 767 3.31 -6.10 -15.25
N ALA A 768 4.19 -5.93 -16.24
CA ALA A 768 4.52 -4.64 -16.83
C ALA A 768 4.45 -4.64 -18.35
N ASN A 769 4.03 -3.50 -18.90
CA ASN A 769 4.15 -3.14 -20.30
C ASN A 769 5.06 -1.92 -20.38
N LEU A 770 6.14 -2.01 -21.16
CA LEU A 770 7.16 -0.96 -21.27
C LEU A 770 7.48 -0.62 -22.72
N ARG A 771 7.98 0.60 -22.95
CA ARG A 771 8.56 1.04 -24.21
C ARG A 771 9.96 1.54 -23.99
N THR A 772 10.85 1.25 -24.94
CA THR A 772 12.24 1.73 -24.92
C THR A 772 12.36 3.14 -25.50
N THR A 773 11.47 3.54 -26.42
CA THR A 773 11.39 4.91 -26.96
C THR A 773 9.94 5.34 -27.23
N GLU A 774 9.72 6.64 -27.43
CA GLU A 774 8.45 7.26 -27.81
C GLU A 774 7.82 6.59 -29.04
N THR A 775 8.66 6.09 -29.93
CA THR A 775 8.27 5.54 -31.22
C THR A 775 8.43 4.01 -31.28
N SER A 776 8.75 3.34 -30.18
CA SER A 776 8.82 1.87 -30.11
C SER A 776 7.45 1.25 -29.85
N GLU A 777 7.30 -0.01 -30.22
CA GLU A 777 6.17 -0.84 -29.78
C GLU A 777 6.32 -1.20 -28.29
N PHE A 778 5.24 -1.71 -27.69
CA PHE A 778 5.25 -2.22 -26.31
C PHE A 778 5.92 -3.58 -26.21
N ASP A 779 6.73 -3.74 -25.17
CA ASP A 779 7.28 -5.01 -24.70
C ASP A 779 6.68 -5.36 -23.33
N ASN A 780 6.52 -6.66 -23.07
CA ASN A 780 5.97 -7.14 -21.79
C ASN A 780 7.08 -7.68 -20.90
N MET A 781 6.98 -7.40 -19.60
CA MET A 781 7.88 -7.92 -18.57
C MET A 781 7.03 -8.46 -17.42
N ASN A 782 7.16 -9.75 -17.14
CA ASN A 782 6.41 -10.41 -16.07
C ASN A 782 7.38 -11.17 -15.17
N SER A 783 7.20 -11.05 -13.86
CA SER A 783 8.02 -11.78 -12.88
C SER A 783 7.24 -12.09 -11.61
N THR A 784 7.73 -13.05 -10.83
CA THR A 784 7.28 -13.29 -9.47
C THR A 784 8.37 -12.82 -8.53
N VAL A 785 8.01 -11.98 -7.57
CA VAL A 785 8.93 -11.40 -6.59
C VAL A 785 8.62 -12.00 -5.22
N ALA A 786 9.64 -12.55 -4.57
CA ALA A 786 9.54 -13.00 -3.19
C ALA A 786 9.67 -11.81 -2.24
N LEU A 787 8.69 -11.61 -1.38
CA LEU A 787 8.71 -10.63 -0.29
C LEU A 787 9.14 -11.26 1.04
N ASN A 788 9.08 -12.59 1.16
CA ASN A 788 9.45 -13.35 2.37
C ASN A 788 8.77 -12.83 3.64
N GLU A 789 7.49 -12.44 3.51
CA GLU A 789 6.67 -11.91 4.62
C GLU A 789 7.24 -10.61 5.24
N GLN A 790 8.24 -9.99 4.61
CA GLN A 790 8.83 -8.75 5.11
C GLN A 790 7.90 -7.58 4.82
N TYR A 791 7.67 -6.76 5.84
CA TYR A 791 6.86 -5.53 5.72
C TYR A 791 7.41 -4.57 4.67
N ILE A 792 8.74 -4.36 4.64
CA ILE A 792 9.42 -3.55 3.61
C ILE A 792 10.35 -4.44 2.79
N THR A 793 10.21 -4.40 1.47
CA THR A 793 11.13 -5.05 0.52
C THR A 793 11.69 -4.03 -0.46
N ASN A 794 13.03 -3.95 -0.56
CA ASN A 794 13.70 -3.21 -1.63
C ASN A 794 13.94 -4.14 -2.81
N LEU A 795 13.44 -3.76 -3.99
CA LEU A 795 13.48 -4.53 -5.21
C LEU A 795 14.19 -3.72 -6.30
N GLN A 796 15.07 -4.37 -7.05
CA GLN A 796 15.65 -3.81 -8.27
C GLN A 796 15.24 -4.67 -9.45
N LEU A 797 14.59 -4.06 -10.44
CA LEU A 797 14.13 -4.71 -11.66
C LEU A 797 14.92 -4.19 -12.86
N GLU A 798 15.62 -5.07 -13.55
CA GLU A 798 16.34 -4.74 -14.77
C GLU A 798 15.35 -4.54 -15.92
N THR A 799 15.07 -3.28 -16.28
CA THR A 799 14.16 -2.92 -17.39
C THR A 799 14.90 -2.68 -18.70
N GLY A 800 16.20 -2.44 -18.66
CA GLY A 800 16.95 -1.80 -19.74
C GLY A 800 16.51 -0.34 -19.95
N ASN A 801 16.90 0.24 -21.09
CA ASN A 801 16.52 1.60 -21.47
C ASN A 801 14.99 1.76 -21.46
N LEU A 802 14.50 2.74 -20.70
CA LEU A 802 13.08 2.91 -20.45
C LEU A 802 12.61 4.30 -20.88
N PHE A 803 11.68 4.34 -21.82
CA PHE A 803 10.90 5.55 -22.07
C PHE A 803 9.69 5.58 -21.16
N ASP A 804 8.82 4.57 -21.20
CA ASP A 804 7.70 4.49 -20.26
C ASP A 804 7.40 3.04 -19.87
N ILE A 805 6.72 2.92 -18.73
CA ILE A 805 6.27 1.68 -18.13
C ILE A 805 4.93 1.92 -17.47
N GLY A 806 4.00 1.01 -17.71
CA GLY A 806 2.86 0.78 -16.82
C GLY A 806 2.99 -0.61 -16.23
N PHE A 807 2.89 -0.74 -14.91
CA PHE A 807 2.99 -2.03 -14.25
C PHE A 807 1.99 -2.18 -13.12
N ARG A 808 1.64 -3.44 -12.85
CA ARG A 808 0.77 -3.89 -11.77
C ARG A 808 1.54 -4.81 -10.85
N ILE A 809 1.40 -4.60 -9.54
CA ILE A 809 1.79 -5.59 -8.53
C ILE A 809 0.58 -6.10 -7.77
N GLY A 810 0.57 -7.38 -7.42
CA GLY A 810 -0.49 -7.95 -6.60
C GLY A 810 -0.16 -9.35 -6.08
N ASP A 811 -0.77 -9.70 -4.96
CA ASP A 811 -0.70 -11.03 -4.33
C ASP A 811 -1.72 -12.04 -4.90
N GLY A 812 -2.64 -11.55 -5.74
CA GLY A 812 -3.72 -12.35 -6.37
C GLY A 812 -4.99 -12.48 -5.53
N PHE A 813 -5.02 -11.89 -4.33
CA PHE A 813 -6.17 -11.94 -3.41
C PHE A 813 -6.76 -10.56 -3.15
N ALA A 814 -5.91 -9.55 -2.95
CA ALA A 814 -6.33 -8.20 -2.64
C ALA A 814 -6.37 -7.29 -3.88
N THR A 815 -6.82 -6.06 -3.68
CA THR A 815 -6.74 -4.97 -4.66
C THR A 815 -5.28 -4.79 -5.10
N PRO A 816 -4.95 -4.93 -6.41
CA PRO A 816 -3.58 -4.78 -6.87
C PRO A 816 -3.18 -3.30 -6.96
N ASP A 817 -1.88 -3.02 -6.95
CA ASP A 817 -1.35 -1.67 -7.09
C ASP A 817 -0.85 -1.42 -8.52
N ASP A 818 -1.37 -0.38 -9.17
CA ASP A 818 -0.96 0.05 -10.50
C ASP A 818 -0.05 1.27 -10.41
N LEU A 819 1.00 1.30 -11.23
CA LEU A 819 1.89 2.44 -11.38
C LEU A 819 2.21 2.70 -12.84
N PHE A 820 2.39 3.98 -13.16
CA PHE A 820 2.89 4.40 -14.44
C PHE A 820 4.03 5.39 -14.26
N MET A 821 5.00 5.30 -15.16
CA MET A 821 6.10 6.26 -15.26
C MET A 821 6.47 6.39 -16.72
N SER A 822 6.66 7.63 -17.17
CA SER A 822 7.33 7.93 -18.43
C SER A 822 8.53 8.79 -18.12
N ASP A 823 9.74 8.47 -18.54
CA ASP A 823 10.89 9.37 -18.55
C ASP A 823 10.60 10.62 -19.40
N GLY A 824 11.30 11.73 -19.13
CA GLY A 824 11.16 13.01 -19.83
C GLY A 824 11.17 12.80 -21.35
N PRO A 825 10.06 13.02 -22.08
CA PRO A 825 10.03 12.67 -23.49
C PRO A 825 10.84 13.68 -24.32
N TRP A 826 11.34 13.23 -25.46
CA TRP A 826 11.62 14.09 -26.59
C TRP A 826 10.31 14.72 -27.09
N GLY A 827 10.42 15.96 -27.52
CA GLY A 827 9.32 16.69 -28.15
C GLY A 827 9.85 17.62 -29.23
N ILE A 828 8.93 18.15 -30.04
CA ILE A 828 9.24 19.08 -31.12
C ILE A 828 8.43 20.37 -30.99
N ASP A 829 9.05 21.47 -31.42
CA ASP A 829 8.47 22.80 -31.47
C ASP A 829 8.85 23.48 -32.79
N TYR A 830 7.92 24.18 -33.44
CA TYR A 830 8.15 24.75 -34.77
C TYR A 830 7.19 25.90 -35.08
N SER A 831 7.55 26.75 -36.05
CA SER A 831 6.68 27.83 -36.50
C SER A 831 5.40 27.29 -37.17
N GLN A 832 4.22 27.69 -36.66
CA GLN A 832 2.95 27.30 -37.26
C GLN A 832 2.72 28.05 -38.58
N GLY A 833 2.27 27.33 -39.63
CA GLY A 833 1.85 27.90 -40.93
C GLY A 833 2.75 27.57 -42.12
N ASP A 834 4.07 27.42 -41.90
CA ASP A 834 5.08 27.28 -42.99
C ASP A 834 6.11 26.15 -42.74
N THR A 835 5.92 25.32 -41.71
CA THR A 835 6.81 24.19 -41.38
C THR A 835 6.10 22.85 -41.58
N THR A 836 6.76 21.92 -42.27
CA THR A 836 6.34 20.51 -42.44
C THR A 836 7.38 19.60 -41.81
N VAL A 837 6.97 18.74 -40.87
CA VAL A 837 7.86 17.74 -40.25
C VAL A 837 7.81 16.46 -41.09
N ASP A 838 8.94 16.13 -41.71
CA ASP A 838 9.09 14.99 -42.62
C ASP A 838 9.48 13.70 -41.86
N THR A 839 10.25 13.82 -40.79
CA THR A 839 10.67 12.69 -39.95
C THR A 839 10.84 13.14 -38.51
N TYR A 840 10.27 12.37 -37.59
CA TYR A 840 10.50 12.46 -36.15
C TYR A 840 10.59 11.03 -35.63
N ALA A 841 11.81 10.59 -35.30
CA ALA A 841 12.06 9.23 -34.84
C ALA A 841 13.00 9.25 -33.63
N ILE A 842 12.62 8.53 -32.56
CA ILE A 842 13.43 8.37 -31.36
C ILE A 842 14.01 6.96 -31.34
N LEU A 843 15.32 6.89 -31.22
CA LEU A 843 16.08 5.64 -31.29
C LEU A 843 16.66 5.30 -29.91
N PRO A 844 16.74 4.01 -29.53
CA PRO A 844 17.45 3.60 -28.33
C PRO A 844 18.90 4.10 -28.33
N ASN A 845 19.49 4.21 -27.15
CA ASN A 845 20.91 4.52 -27.01
C ASN A 845 21.67 3.35 -26.41
N ASP A 846 22.63 2.80 -27.15
CA ASP A 846 23.48 1.69 -26.71
C ASP A 846 24.86 2.18 -26.22
N PHE A 847 25.02 3.49 -26.02
CA PHE A 847 26.27 4.11 -25.59
C PHE A 847 26.56 3.84 -24.13
N THR A 848 27.78 3.39 -23.83
CA THR A 848 28.26 3.23 -22.46
C THR A 848 28.85 4.53 -21.96
N TYR A 849 28.17 5.15 -21.00
CA TYR A 849 28.60 6.40 -20.36
C TYR A 849 29.68 6.18 -19.30
N ALA A 850 30.48 7.21 -19.01
CA ALA A 850 31.40 7.13 -17.87
C ALA A 850 30.61 7.13 -16.55
N PRO A 851 31.14 6.52 -15.46
CA PRO A 851 30.39 6.34 -14.21
C PRO A 851 29.85 7.63 -13.57
N ASN A 852 30.47 8.78 -13.85
CA ASN A 852 30.11 10.07 -13.27
C ASN A 852 29.48 11.02 -14.32
N ASP A 853 29.18 10.54 -15.52
CA ASP A 853 28.44 11.33 -16.50
C ASP A 853 26.94 11.25 -16.20
N PHE A 854 26.21 12.32 -16.51
CA PHE A 854 24.74 12.32 -16.47
C PHE A 854 24.22 11.99 -17.87
N PRO A 855 23.74 10.76 -18.11
CA PRO A 855 23.20 10.37 -19.40
C PRO A 855 21.88 11.09 -19.67
N ILE A 856 21.71 11.57 -20.90
CA ILE A 856 20.39 11.98 -21.40
C ILE A 856 20.00 10.93 -22.44
N GLU A 857 19.23 9.94 -21.99
CA GLU A 857 18.92 8.74 -22.75
C GLU A 857 18.11 9.03 -24.03
N ARG A 858 18.30 8.15 -25.01
CA ARG A 858 17.65 8.09 -26.35
C ARG A 858 18.15 9.13 -27.35
N ASN A 859 18.30 8.68 -28.60
CA ASN A 859 18.80 9.45 -29.74
C ASN A 859 17.63 9.98 -30.57
N ILE A 860 17.81 11.07 -31.33
CA ILE A 860 16.75 11.66 -32.15
C ILE A 860 17.19 11.85 -33.61
N VAL A 861 16.27 11.54 -34.53
CA VAL A 861 16.33 11.93 -35.94
C VAL A 861 15.14 12.84 -36.26
N LEU A 862 15.44 14.08 -36.60
CA LEU A 862 14.45 15.10 -36.95
C LEU A 862 14.75 15.63 -38.36
N LYS A 863 13.75 15.56 -39.25
CA LYS A 863 13.78 16.19 -40.56
C LYS A 863 12.53 17.04 -40.74
N ALA A 864 12.71 18.28 -41.18
CA ALA A 864 11.61 19.17 -41.45
C ALA A 864 11.96 20.16 -42.56
N THR A 865 10.95 20.65 -43.24
CA THR A 865 11.03 21.73 -44.21
C THR A 865 10.43 22.98 -43.59
N THR A 866 11.21 24.05 -43.42
CA THR A 866 10.79 25.28 -42.74
C THR A 866 11.42 26.54 -43.36
N ASN A 867 10.70 27.66 -43.30
CA ASN A 867 11.23 29.00 -43.60
C ASN A 867 11.66 29.78 -42.35
N SER A 868 11.49 29.21 -41.15
CA SER A 868 11.71 29.89 -39.89
C SER A 868 12.54 29.01 -38.94
N TYR A 869 11.92 28.15 -38.14
CA TYR A 869 12.65 27.26 -37.26
C TYR A 869 11.90 25.95 -37.03
N VAL A 870 12.69 24.93 -36.68
CA VAL A 870 12.23 23.68 -36.09
C VAL A 870 13.17 23.34 -34.93
N ALA A 871 12.62 22.89 -33.82
CA ALA A 871 13.38 22.55 -32.63
C ALA A 871 12.99 21.16 -32.12
N ALA A 872 13.96 20.45 -31.59
CA ALA A 872 13.76 19.31 -30.72
C ALA A 872 14.07 19.72 -29.28
N TYR A 873 13.30 19.25 -28.31
CA TYR A 873 13.61 19.44 -26.90
C TYR A 873 13.52 18.13 -26.14
N ARG A 874 14.31 18.01 -25.08
CA ARG A 874 14.34 16.86 -24.18
C ARG A 874 14.10 17.33 -22.77
N ALA A 875 12.96 16.96 -22.20
CA ALA A 875 12.68 17.21 -20.78
C ALA A 875 13.64 16.36 -19.94
N LEU A 876 14.21 16.89 -18.86
CA LEU A 876 15.10 16.11 -17.98
C LEU A 876 14.34 15.25 -16.98
N THR A 877 13.09 15.63 -16.70
CA THR A 877 12.17 14.87 -15.86
C THR A 877 10.78 14.88 -16.49
N PRO A 878 9.92 13.92 -16.14
CA PRO A 878 8.59 13.76 -16.73
C PRO A 878 7.66 14.96 -16.49
N ARG A 879 7.89 15.66 -15.38
CA ARG A 879 7.09 16.81 -14.92
C ARG A 879 7.76 18.16 -15.15
N PHE A 880 8.89 18.22 -15.87
CA PHE A 880 9.70 19.44 -15.95
C PHE A 880 10.10 19.98 -14.57
N LYS A 881 10.24 19.08 -13.58
CA LYS A 881 10.90 19.44 -12.32
C LYS A 881 12.37 19.72 -12.61
N ALA A 882 12.89 20.75 -11.97
CA ALA A 882 14.26 21.20 -12.12
C ALA A 882 15.24 20.14 -11.58
N VAL A 883 16.35 19.95 -12.29
CA VAL A 883 17.45 19.05 -11.90
C VAL A 883 18.69 19.90 -11.62
N ASP A 884 19.35 19.63 -10.49
CA ASP A 884 20.65 20.21 -10.19
C ASP A 884 21.75 19.42 -10.92
N LEU A 885 22.42 20.11 -11.83
CA LEU A 885 23.50 19.61 -12.67
C LEU A 885 24.76 20.49 -12.50
N SER A 886 24.90 21.15 -11.34
CA SER A 886 25.99 22.09 -11.07
C SER A 886 27.38 21.42 -11.05
N ASP A 887 27.44 20.11 -10.81
CA ASP A 887 28.68 19.34 -10.78
C ASP A 887 29.30 19.10 -12.18
N TYR A 888 28.56 19.38 -13.26
CA TYR A 888 28.98 19.06 -14.63
C TYR A 888 29.61 20.26 -15.35
N ASN A 889 30.69 19.99 -16.10
CA ASN A 889 31.54 21.02 -16.73
C ASN A 889 31.38 21.12 -18.25
N SER A 890 30.83 20.10 -18.90
CA SER A 890 30.60 20.09 -20.34
C SER A 890 29.37 19.28 -20.77
N LEU A 891 28.75 19.69 -21.87
CA LEU A 891 27.74 18.93 -22.61
C LEU A 891 28.43 18.22 -23.79
N LYS A 892 28.27 16.91 -23.89
CA LYS A 892 28.89 16.04 -24.91
C LYS A 892 27.80 15.32 -25.72
N PHE A 893 27.98 15.23 -27.04
CA PHE A 893 27.09 14.50 -27.95
C PHE A 893 27.73 14.29 -29.33
N SER A 894 27.16 13.37 -30.12
CA SER A 894 27.45 13.21 -31.53
C SER A 894 26.30 13.80 -32.37
N ALA A 895 26.59 14.55 -33.42
CA ALA A 895 25.55 15.08 -34.30
C ALA A 895 25.95 15.17 -35.78
N LYS A 896 24.95 15.07 -36.66
CA LYS A 896 25.02 15.44 -38.09
C LYS A 896 23.73 16.11 -38.51
N GLY A 897 23.77 16.88 -39.60
CA GLY A 897 22.60 17.61 -40.05
C GLY A 897 22.93 18.77 -40.98
N THR A 898 22.01 19.74 -41.05
CA THR A 898 22.14 20.90 -41.94
C THR A 898 22.06 22.24 -41.21
N GLY A 899 23.03 23.12 -41.47
CA GLY A 899 23.03 24.51 -40.99
C GLY A 899 23.51 24.69 -39.54
N SER A 900 23.18 25.84 -38.96
CA SER A 900 23.46 26.14 -37.55
C SER A 900 22.45 25.48 -36.60
N LEU A 901 22.94 24.91 -35.50
CA LEU A 901 22.17 24.38 -34.39
C LEU A 901 22.40 25.25 -33.15
N GLU A 902 21.33 25.89 -32.67
CA GLU A 902 21.31 26.58 -31.39
C GLU A 902 20.91 25.59 -30.28
N ILE A 903 21.69 25.55 -29.20
CA ILE A 903 21.48 24.67 -28.06
C ILE A 903 21.18 25.54 -26.85
N THR A 904 20.03 25.32 -26.23
CA THR A 904 19.55 26.12 -25.10
C THR A 904 19.38 25.25 -23.87
N PHE A 905 19.99 25.66 -22.75
CA PHE A 905 19.60 25.19 -21.43
C PHE A 905 18.47 26.05 -20.91
N VAL A 906 17.34 25.42 -20.60
CA VAL A 906 16.17 26.11 -20.04
C VAL A 906 16.20 25.94 -18.53
N LYS A 907 16.38 27.05 -17.83
CA LYS A 907 16.36 27.14 -16.36
C LYS A 907 14.99 27.53 -15.85
N ALA A 908 14.55 26.91 -14.75
CA ALA A 908 13.28 27.24 -14.10
C ALA A 908 13.25 28.69 -13.57
N SER A 909 14.38 29.20 -13.06
CA SER A 909 14.53 30.57 -12.55
C SER A 909 14.49 31.67 -13.62
N VAL A 910 14.50 31.32 -14.91
CA VAL A 910 14.55 32.29 -16.01
C VAL A 910 13.22 32.30 -16.75
N SER A 911 12.35 33.27 -16.43
CA SER A 911 11.00 33.35 -17.01
C SER A 911 10.98 33.88 -18.45
N ASN A 912 11.97 34.70 -18.83
CA ASN A 912 12.06 35.25 -20.17
C ASN A 912 12.88 34.34 -21.09
N TRP A 913 12.25 33.80 -22.13
CA TRP A 913 12.88 32.87 -23.07
C TRP A 913 14.17 33.41 -23.71
N GLU A 914 14.23 34.71 -24.03
CA GLU A 914 15.42 35.31 -24.65
C GLU A 914 16.61 35.44 -23.69
N GLU A 915 16.36 35.32 -22.38
CA GLU A 915 17.40 35.33 -21.35
C GLU A 915 17.89 33.92 -21.00
N GLN A 916 17.34 32.87 -21.61
CA GLN A 916 17.86 31.51 -21.46
C GLN A 916 19.27 31.39 -22.04
N TYR A 917 20.02 30.41 -21.56
CA TYR A 917 21.44 30.29 -21.88
C TYR A 917 21.65 29.47 -23.15
N LYS A 918 22.27 30.09 -24.16
CA LYS A 918 22.37 29.57 -25.52
C LYS A 918 23.83 29.36 -25.96
N SER A 919 24.08 28.33 -26.76
CA SER A 919 25.33 28.12 -27.49
C SER A 919 25.02 27.69 -28.93
N ASN A 920 25.96 27.84 -29.86
CA ASN A 920 25.74 27.54 -31.27
C ASN A 920 26.85 26.64 -31.83
N ILE A 921 26.45 25.67 -32.65
CA ILE A 921 27.36 24.83 -33.45
C ILE A 921 26.92 24.79 -34.91
N THR A 922 27.82 24.40 -35.81
CA THR A 922 27.49 24.12 -37.21
C THR A 922 27.46 22.62 -37.45
N LEU A 923 26.40 22.14 -38.09
CA LEU A 923 26.23 20.74 -38.46
C LEU A 923 26.78 20.47 -39.86
N ASP A 924 27.36 19.28 -40.04
CA ASP A 924 27.77 18.72 -41.32
C ASP A 924 26.96 17.44 -41.61
N ASN A 925 26.96 16.99 -42.86
CA ASN A 925 26.33 15.74 -43.29
C ASN A 925 27.06 14.48 -42.75
N ILE A 926 28.23 14.65 -42.13
CA ILE A 926 29.01 13.59 -41.48
C ILE A 926 28.86 13.74 -39.97
N THR A 927 28.66 12.63 -39.26
CA THR A 927 28.60 12.62 -37.79
C THR A 927 29.91 13.14 -37.19
N GLN A 928 29.79 14.16 -36.34
CA GLN A 928 30.89 14.74 -35.57
C GLN A 928 30.60 14.63 -34.07
N ASN A 929 31.66 14.54 -33.27
CA ASN A 929 31.57 14.61 -31.81
C ASN A 929 31.77 16.04 -31.36
N TYR A 930 30.89 16.52 -30.48
CA TYR A 930 30.90 17.86 -29.92
C TYR A 930 31.10 17.79 -28.41
N VAL A 931 31.97 18.67 -27.91
CA VAL A 931 32.20 18.90 -26.48
C VAL A 931 32.03 20.40 -26.22
N LEU A 932 30.95 20.77 -25.55
CA LEU A 932 30.62 22.17 -25.25
C LEU A 932 30.86 22.45 -23.76
N PRO A 933 31.87 23.24 -23.38
CA PRO A 933 32.03 23.67 -22.00
C PRO A 933 30.78 24.44 -21.53
N ILE A 934 30.31 24.24 -20.31
CA ILE A 934 29.14 24.99 -19.78
C ILE A 934 29.38 26.52 -19.85
N SER A 935 30.65 26.93 -19.71
CA SER A 935 31.07 28.33 -19.90
C SER A 935 30.83 28.91 -21.29
N SER A 936 30.61 28.09 -22.33
CA SER A 936 30.30 28.54 -23.71
C SER A 936 28.84 28.97 -23.90
N PHE A 937 27.96 28.66 -22.94
CA PHE A 937 26.56 29.05 -22.98
C PHE A 937 26.41 30.46 -22.40
N LYS A 938 25.75 31.35 -23.15
CA LYS A 938 25.61 32.77 -22.81
C LYS A 938 24.14 33.17 -22.77
N SER A 939 23.82 34.07 -21.85
CA SER A 939 22.54 34.77 -21.74
C SER A 939 22.74 36.26 -22.04
N GLY A 940 21.67 36.97 -22.43
CA GLY A 940 21.70 38.42 -22.63
C GLY A 940 22.15 39.24 -21.41
N ASN A 941 22.10 38.67 -20.20
CA ASN A 941 22.35 39.37 -18.92
C ASN A 941 23.78 39.26 -18.35
N SER A 942 24.78 38.78 -19.12
CA SER A 942 26.23 38.78 -18.77
C SER A 942 26.69 37.95 -17.55
N THR A 943 25.80 37.26 -16.84
CA THR A 943 26.16 36.27 -15.81
C THR A 943 26.57 34.93 -16.43
N GLY A 944 27.40 34.14 -15.73
CA GLY A 944 27.76 32.78 -16.15
C GLY A 944 26.60 31.80 -15.94
N LEU A 945 26.55 30.72 -16.71
CA LEU A 945 25.57 29.65 -16.54
C LEU A 945 25.93 28.79 -15.32
N GLU A 946 25.02 28.72 -14.35
CA GLU A 946 24.98 27.71 -13.29
C GLU A 946 23.87 26.71 -13.62
N LEU A 947 24.11 25.41 -13.46
CA LEU A 947 23.16 24.37 -13.86
C LEU A 947 22.30 23.87 -12.68
N ASN A 948 21.98 24.72 -11.71
CA ASN A 948 21.31 24.32 -10.47
C ASN A 948 19.80 24.05 -10.56
N ASP A 949 19.15 24.40 -11.67
CA ASP A 949 17.69 24.30 -11.82
C ASP A 949 17.22 24.08 -13.28
N VAL A 950 17.93 23.22 -14.00
CA VAL A 950 17.66 22.96 -15.43
C VAL A 950 16.44 22.07 -15.57
N VAL A 951 15.50 22.43 -16.44
CA VAL A 951 14.28 21.64 -16.71
C VAL A 951 14.31 20.91 -18.05
N THR A 952 14.92 21.50 -19.08
CA THR A 952 15.02 20.91 -20.41
C THR A 952 16.22 21.46 -21.20
N VAL A 953 16.64 20.69 -22.21
CA VAL A 953 17.61 21.09 -23.22
C VAL A 953 16.92 21.16 -24.59
N VAL A 954 17.17 22.23 -25.34
CA VAL A 954 16.48 22.51 -26.61
C VAL A 954 17.50 22.69 -27.74
N PHE A 955 17.24 22.07 -28.87
CA PHE A 955 18.08 22.00 -30.07
C PHE A 955 17.33 22.62 -31.24
N THR A 956 17.61 23.86 -31.56
CA THR A 956 16.88 24.67 -32.55
C THR A 956 17.66 24.80 -33.85
N MET A 957 17.05 24.39 -34.96
CA MET A 957 17.53 24.64 -36.31
C MET A 957 16.78 25.82 -36.91
N ILE A 958 17.51 26.87 -37.29
CA ILE A 958 16.94 28.12 -37.83
C ILE A 958 17.21 28.22 -39.34
N SER A 959 16.26 28.75 -40.11
CA SER A 959 16.47 29.17 -41.49
C SER A 959 17.12 30.56 -41.52
N GLU A 960 18.38 30.62 -41.95
CA GLU A 960 19.26 31.79 -41.83
C GLU A 960 18.83 32.99 -42.68
N ASP A 961 18.12 32.75 -43.79
CA ASP A 961 17.70 33.77 -44.75
C ASP A 961 16.17 33.89 -44.88
N GLY A 962 15.41 33.17 -44.06
CA GLY A 962 13.95 33.14 -44.11
C GLY A 962 13.37 32.40 -45.33
N SER A 963 14.20 31.72 -46.12
CA SER A 963 13.75 30.90 -47.24
C SER A 963 13.34 29.50 -46.78
N ILE A 964 12.40 28.88 -47.50
CA ILE A 964 12.01 27.49 -47.24
C ILE A 964 13.22 26.59 -47.51
N SER A 965 13.74 25.93 -46.48
CA SER A 965 14.87 25.02 -46.57
C SER A 965 14.61 23.74 -45.78
N SER A 966 15.25 22.65 -46.20
CA SER A 966 15.22 21.38 -45.47
C SER A 966 16.25 21.40 -44.34
N LYS A 967 15.79 21.07 -43.14
CA LYS A 967 16.56 20.98 -41.91
C LYS A 967 16.61 19.53 -41.46
N GLU A 968 17.82 19.01 -41.28
CA GLU A 968 18.06 17.68 -40.76
C GLU A 968 18.90 17.75 -39.48
N LEU A 969 18.53 16.97 -38.48
CA LEU A 969 19.28 16.73 -37.26
C LEU A 969 19.26 15.24 -36.94
N THR A 970 20.43 14.65 -36.78
CA THR A 970 20.62 13.41 -36.03
C THR A 970 21.47 13.76 -34.82
N LEU A 971 20.96 13.47 -33.62
CA LEU A 971 21.64 13.71 -32.35
C LEU A 971 21.72 12.39 -31.58
N GLU A 972 22.94 12.04 -31.18
CA GLU A 972 23.27 10.78 -30.53
C GLU A 972 24.14 11.00 -29.29
N ASN A 973 24.05 10.10 -28.31
CA ASN A 973 24.96 10.02 -27.16
C ASN A 973 25.01 11.30 -26.31
N LEU A 974 23.87 11.96 -26.08
CA LEU A 974 23.80 13.17 -25.29
C LEU A 974 24.09 12.87 -23.81
N HIS A 975 25.03 13.60 -23.20
CA HIS A 975 25.35 13.51 -21.77
C HIS A 975 26.06 14.76 -21.26
N LEU A 976 25.97 14.99 -19.95
CA LEU A 976 26.81 15.96 -19.25
C LEU A 976 27.98 15.24 -18.58
N SER A 977 29.14 15.88 -18.57
CA SER A 977 30.36 15.29 -18.04
C SER A 977 31.05 16.22 -17.05
N GLN A 978 31.55 15.63 -15.97
CA GLN A 978 32.37 16.33 -14.97
C GLN A 978 33.78 16.63 -15.48
N ASP A 979 34.22 15.98 -16.57
CA ASP A 979 35.53 16.24 -17.15
C ASP A 979 35.64 17.69 -17.64
N THR A 980 36.75 18.34 -17.27
CA THR A 980 37.14 19.61 -17.86
C THR A 980 37.69 19.32 -19.26
N PRO A 981 37.12 19.89 -20.34
CA PRO A 981 37.58 19.57 -21.70
C PRO A 981 39.09 19.81 -21.86
N GLY A 982 39.82 18.83 -22.38
CA GLY A 982 41.23 19.00 -22.71
C GLY A 982 41.42 19.99 -23.87
N VAL A 983 42.61 20.59 -23.99
CA VAL A 983 42.94 21.48 -25.13
C VAL A 983 42.81 20.76 -26.49
N GLU A 984 42.83 19.42 -26.50
CA GLU A 984 42.61 18.57 -27.69
C GLU A 984 41.13 18.26 -27.98
N ASP A 985 40.21 18.45 -27.02
CA ASP A 985 38.78 18.11 -27.17
C ASP A 985 37.92 19.26 -27.74
N VAL A 986 38.50 20.44 -27.95
CA VAL A 986 37.81 21.61 -28.52
C VAL A 986 38.03 21.64 -30.03
N THR A 987 37.19 20.95 -30.80
CA THR A 987 37.24 20.93 -32.27
C THR A 987 36.65 22.16 -32.96
N GLN A 988 36.69 23.35 -32.36
CA GLN A 988 36.54 24.61 -33.11
C GLN A 988 37.46 25.72 -32.58
N GLN A 989 38.64 25.87 -33.20
CA GLN A 989 39.47 27.07 -33.03
C GLN A 989 38.78 28.27 -33.69
N THR A 990 38.21 29.14 -32.87
CA THR A 990 37.83 30.50 -33.27
C THR A 990 39.07 31.33 -33.54
N MET A 991 39.18 31.93 -34.73
CA MET A 991 40.31 32.80 -35.11
C MET A 991 39.89 34.28 -35.06
N ASN A 992 40.77 35.15 -34.59
CA ASN A 992 40.48 36.59 -34.49
C ASN A 992 40.71 37.32 -35.81
N LEU A 993 39.83 38.29 -36.12
CA LEU A 993 40.05 39.28 -37.17
C LEU A 993 40.75 40.51 -36.57
N PHE A 994 41.57 41.20 -37.37
CA PHE A 994 42.14 42.50 -37.00
C PHE A 994 41.87 43.54 -38.07
N ALA A 995 41.38 44.71 -37.68
CA ALA A 995 41.20 45.86 -38.59
C ALA A 995 42.17 46.99 -38.24
N SER A 996 42.91 47.48 -39.25
CA SER A 996 43.78 48.65 -39.08
C SER A 996 43.81 49.52 -40.35
N PRO A 997 43.57 50.84 -40.25
CA PRO A 997 43.17 51.58 -39.04
C PRO A 997 41.69 51.34 -38.65
N ASN A 998 41.40 51.40 -37.35
CA ASN A 998 40.05 51.44 -36.80
C ASN A 998 40.05 52.43 -35.63
N PRO A 999 39.41 53.62 -35.72
CA PRO A 999 38.39 54.04 -36.70
C PRO A 999 38.87 54.14 -38.16
N ILE A 1000 37.98 53.82 -39.09
CA ILE A 1000 38.18 53.89 -40.55
C ILE A 1000 38.17 55.36 -40.99
N THR A 1001 39.20 55.78 -41.74
CA THR A 1001 39.28 57.14 -42.30
C THR A 1001 38.85 57.17 -43.78
N SER A 1002 39.53 56.43 -44.64
CA SER A 1002 39.15 56.22 -46.06
C SER A 1002 39.06 54.73 -46.42
N ALA A 1003 39.88 53.90 -45.78
CA ALA A 1003 39.86 52.45 -45.88
C ALA A 1003 40.45 51.81 -44.62
N THR A 1004 40.11 50.56 -44.38
CA THR A 1004 40.71 49.70 -43.35
C THR A 1004 41.14 48.37 -43.96
N THR A 1005 42.18 47.75 -43.40
CA THR A 1005 42.60 46.41 -43.82
C THR A 1005 42.17 45.40 -42.78
N ILE A 1006 41.38 44.41 -43.20
CA ILE A 1006 40.98 43.25 -42.42
C ILE A 1006 42.03 42.15 -42.59
N GLN A 1007 42.68 41.76 -41.49
CA GLN A 1007 43.71 40.74 -41.44
C GLN A 1007 43.19 39.49 -40.72
N PHE A 1008 43.43 38.32 -41.30
CA PHE A 1008 42.99 37.03 -40.76
C PHE A 1008 43.83 35.88 -41.34
N THR A 1009 43.85 34.72 -40.70
CA THR A 1009 44.69 33.59 -41.12
C THR A 1009 43.81 32.42 -41.55
N THR A 1010 44.10 31.78 -42.70
CA THR A 1010 43.42 30.56 -43.15
C THR A 1010 44.39 29.36 -43.15
N LYS A 1011 43.86 28.14 -43.04
CA LYS A 1011 44.68 26.90 -43.06
C LYS A 1011 44.92 26.35 -44.47
N GLN A 1012 44.08 26.74 -45.43
CA GLN A 1012 44.18 26.33 -46.83
C GLN A 1012 43.65 27.41 -47.78
N THR A 1013 43.76 27.17 -49.08
CA THR A 1013 43.13 28.02 -50.10
C THR A 1013 41.64 27.72 -50.16
N GLU A 1014 40.83 28.73 -49.90
CA GLU A 1014 39.37 28.67 -50.01
C GLU A 1014 38.80 30.01 -50.50
N THR A 1015 37.50 30.03 -50.79
CA THR A 1015 36.77 31.26 -51.10
C THR A 1015 36.00 31.70 -49.87
N VAL A 1016 36.32 32.89 -49.35
CA VAL A 1016 35.67 33.46 -48.16
C VAL A 1016 34.85 34.70 -48.52
N GLN A 1017 33.87 35.03 -47.69
CA GLN A 1017 33.08 36.26 -47.84
C GLN A 1017 33.36 37.22 -46.69
N LEU A 1018 33.74 38.46 -47.02
CA LEU A 1018 33.76 39.55 -46.07
C LEU A 1018 32.38 40.19 -46.03
N VAL A 1019 31.74 40.17 -44.86
CA VAL A 1019 30.41 40.75 -44.65
C VAL A 1019 30.48 41.86 -43.61
N VAL A 1020 29.83 42.98 -43.89
CA VAL A 1020 29.72 44.14 -43.01
C VAL A 1020 28.26 44.40 -42.69
N TYR A 1021 27.93 44.49 -41.41
CA TYR A 1021 26.58 44.69 -40.87
C TYR A 1021 26.50 45.99 -40.08
N ASP A 1022 25.32 46.62 -40.03
CA ASP A 1022 25.05 47.73 -39.10
C ASP A 1022 24.66 47.23 -37.69
N GLN A 1023 24.33 48.15 -36.78
CA GLN A 1023 23.96 47.84 -35.39
C GLN A 1023 22.65 47.05 -35.25
N LEU A 1024 21.83 46.98 -36.30
CA LEU A 1024 20.56 46.25 -36.33
C LEU A 1024 20.69 44.90 -37.07
N GLY A 1025 21.92 44.50 -37.45
CA GLY A 1025 22.21 43.25 -38.14
C GLY A 1025 21.96 43.28 -39.65
N LYS A 1026 21.62 44.44 -40.24
CA LYS A 1026 21.40 44.55 -41.68
C LYS A 1026 22.72 44.52 -42.44
N VAL A 1027 22.82 43.69 -43.47
CA VAL A 1027 23.99 43.62 -44.36
C VAL A 1027 24.13 44.92 -45.16
N ILE A 1028 25.27 45.58 -45.00
CA ILE A 1028 25.63 46.84 -45.70
C ILE A 1028 26.56 46.57 -46.87
N SER A 1029 27.46 45.60 -46.74
CA SER A 1029 28.40 45.22 -47.81
C SER A 1029 28.80 43.75 -47.70
N GLN A 1030 28.93 43.10 -48.85
CA GLN A 1030 29.35 41.70 -48.96
C GLN A 1030 30.27 41.54 -50.17
N THR A 1031 31.49 41.04 -49.95
CA THR A 1031 32.48 40.85 -51.03
C THR A 1031 33.17 39.49 -50.88
N THR A 1032 33.48 38.85 -52.00
CA THR A 1032 34.08 37.50 -52.03
C THR A 1032 35.56 37.57 -52.37
N HIS A 1033 36.40 36.81 -51.67
CA HIS A 1033 37.85 36.81 -51.83
C HIS A 1033 38.41 35.39 -51.78
N SER A 1034 39.41 35.10 -52.61
CA SER A 1034 40.17 33.84 -52.53
C SER A 1034 41.34 34.01 -51.57
N THR A 1035 41.57 33.00 -50.73
CA THR A 1035 42.60 33.02 -49.69
C THR A 1035 43.77 32.10 -50.02
N THR A 1036 44.92 32.34 -49.39
CA THR A 1036 46.06 31.43 -49.38
C THR A 1036 46.34 30.96 -47.95
N PRO A 1037 46.82 29.72 -47.75
CA PRO A 1037 47.21 29.25 -46.42
C PRO A 1037 48.17 30.25 -45.75
N GLY A 1038 47.89 30.63 -44.50
CA GLY A 1038 48.61 31.68 -43.78
C GLY A 1038 47.82 32.99 -43.68
N GLU A 1039 48.52 34.11 -43.49
CA GLU A 1039 47.90 35.43 -43.33
C GLU A 1039 47.30 35.95 -44.66
N ASN A 1040 46.07 36.43 -44.58
CA ASN A 1040 45.32 37.06 -45.65
C ASN A 1040 44.92 38.48 -45.24
N ARG A 1041 44.80 39.37 -46.25
CA ARG A 1041 44.47 40.79 -46.04
C ARG A 1041 43.43 41.23 -47.05
N ILE A 1042 42.31 41.76 -46.57
CA ILE A 1042 41.24 42.32 -47.41
C ILE A 1042 41.09 43.81 -47.11
N SER A 1043 41.10 44.64 -48.15
CA SER A 1043 40.87 46.09 -48.01
C SER A 1043 39.38 46.42 -48.08
N LEU A 1044 38.88 47.16 -47.10
CA LEU A 1044 37.50 47.66 -47.02
C LEU A 1044 37.50 49.19 -47.11
N ASN A 1045 36.84 49.75 -48.14
CA ASN A 1045 36.73 51.20 -48.34
C ASN A 1045 35.49 51.76 -47.61
N SER A 1046 35.58 52.97 -47.04
CA SER A 1046 34.48 53.62 -46.32
C SER A 1046 33.45 54.31 -47.21
N ASN A 1047 33.62 54.35 -48.55
CA ASN A 1047 32.77 55.13 -49.47
C ASN A 1047 31.27 54.78 -49.41
N ASN A 1048 30.90 53.60 -48.88
CA ASN A 1048 29.52 53.14 -48.73
C ASN A 1048 29.07 52.99 -47.26
N LEU A 1049 29.86 53.47 -46.29
CA LEU A 1049 29.56 53.43 -44.87
C LEU A 1049 29.32 54.86 -44.36
N SER A 1050 28.12 55.16 -43.85
CA SER A 1050 27.87 56.41 -43.12
C SER A 1050 28.59 56.41 -41.77
N THR A 1051 28.85 57.58 -41.19
CA THR A 1051 29.47 57.70 -39.85
C THR A 1051 28.67 56.88 -38.83
N GLY A 1052 29.33 55.93 -38.16
CA GLY A 1052 28.64 54.97 -37.30
C GLY A 1052 29.50 53.78 -36.88
N ILE A 1053 28.88 52.88 -36.10
CA ILE A 1053 29.47 51.60 -35.69
C ILE A 1053 28.94 50.50 -36.61
N TYR A 1054 29.84 49.66 -37.09
CA TYR A 1054 29.55 48.49 -37.92
C TYR A 1054 30.22 47.26 -37.33
N PHE A 1055 29.76 46.09 -37.74
CA PHE A 1055 30.38 44.81 -37.43
C PHE A 1055 30.86 44.16 -38.72
N CYS A 1056 32.04 43.56 -38.68
CA CYS A 1056 32.66 42.92 -39.83
C CYS A 1056 33.03 41.48 -39.51
N SER A 1057 32.64 40.55 -40.37
CA SER A 1057 32.90 39.12 -40.24
C SER A 1057 33.47 38.54 -41.53
N ILE A 1058 34.20 37.42 -41.40
CA ILE A 1058 34.61 36.55 -42.50
C ILE A 1058 33.78 35.28 -42.42
N VAL A 1059 33.01 34.99 -43.47
CA VAL A 1059 32.34 33.70 -43.64
C VAL A 1059 33.29 32.78 -44.42
N SER A 1060 33.82 31.77 -43.74
CA SER A 1060 34.68 30.70 -44.29
C SER A 1060 33.94 29.37 -44.19
N GLN A 1061 34.29 28.41 -45.07
CA GLN A 1061 33.69 27.08 -45.04
C GLN A 1061 34.31 26.18 -43.95
N GLN A 1062 35.42 26.61 -43.33
CA GLN A 1062 36.21 25.75 -42.44
C GLN A 1062 36.67 26.38 -41.13
N ILE A 1063 36.71 27.71 -41.03
CA ILE A 1063 37.23 28.42 -39.86
C ILE A 1063 36.21 29.45 -39.42
N PHE A 1064 35.84 29.41 -38.14
CA PHE A 1064 34.99 30.45 -37.56
C PHE A 1064 35.85 31.66 -37.16
N TYR A 1065 35.44 32.84 -37.62
CA TYR A 1065 36.10 34.10 -37.27
C TYR A 1065 35.22 34.94 -36.35
N ASN A 1066 35.81 35.47 -35.27
CA ASN A 1066 35.11 36.44 -34.42
C ASN A 1066 34.85 37.72 -35.21
N ALA A 1067 33.59 38.16 -35.24
CA ALA A 1067 33.24 39.46 -35.81
C ALA A 1067 33.94 40.58 -35.04
N ILE A 1068 34.39 41.61 -35.75
CA ILE A 1068 35.04 42.78 -35.17
C ILE A 1068 34.21 44.03 -35.35
N LYS A 1069 34.24 44.87 -34.32
CA LYS A 1069 33.64 46.21 -34.33
C LYS A 1069 34.48 47.15 -35.18
N LEU A 1070 33.88 47.77 -36.18
CA LEU A 1070 34.44 48.84 -37.00
C LEU A 1070 33.77 50.18 -36.66
N ILE A 1071 34.56 51.24 -36.59
CA ILE A 1071 34.05 52.60 -36.39
C ILE A 1071 34.34 53.39 -37.68
N ALA A 1072 33.31 53.68 -38.49
CA ALA A 1072 33.46 54.56 -39.65
C ALA A 1072 33.27 56.02 -39.22
N ARG A 1073 34.24 56.89 -39.54
CA ARG A 1073 34.18 58.32 -39.22
C ARG A 1073 33.77 59.16 -40.41
#